data_AF-B4PS67-F1
#
_entry.id   AF-B4PS67-F1
#
_cell.length_a   1.000
_cell.length_b   1.000
_cell.length_c   1.000
_cell.angle_alpha   90.00
_cell.angle_beta   90.00
_cell.angle_gamma   90.00
#
_symmetry.space_group_name_H-M   'P 1'
#
loop_
_entity.id
_entity.type
_entity.pdbx_description
1 polymer ?
#
loop_
_entity_poly.entity_id
_entity_poly.type
_entity_poly.pdbx_seq_one_letter_code
_entity_poly.pdbx_strand_id
1 'polypeptide(L)'
;MATAEAQIGVNRNLQKQDLSNLDVTKLTPLSPEVISRQATINIGTIGHVAHGKSTVVKAISGVQTVRFKNELERNITIKLERLSEKKIEKLLSSKQQRQQYEIKQRSLLRHLAELRRHSRLRRLCTMPAPFSKPASVSSVDRRTTRRSTSQTSLSPSNSSGYGSVFGCEEHDVDKVQSDKGFANLKRRRSSCADTLTPNSKRSKNNEGLIVKKPPKGEYVVERIECVEVDQYQPVFFVKWLGYKDSDNTWESLANVADCAQMEEFVERHQQLYETYIAKVTTELEEQLEALPLMENITVAEIDAYDPLNLQLDLILLAQYRAASSRSQREPQKIGERALRSMQLKRAQYSRRKQLVDLALFEERMNRVEKPSPPIRVENNVDLDTIDSSFKYIQDNIIGKGVPKPEAGLLGCKCIDENGVEVCAASTKCCARMAGELFAYERSTRRLRLRPGGAIFECNSRCSCDSNCSNRLVQHGRQIPLVLFKTSNGSGWGVRAATALRKGEFVCEYIGEIITSDEANERGKAYDDKGRTYLFDLDYNTAQDSEYTIDAANYGNISHFINHSCDPNLAVFPCWIEHLNVALPHLVFFTLRPIKAGEELSFDYIRADNEDLPYENLSTAVRVECRCGADNCRKVLF
;
A
#
# COMPACT_ATOMS: atom_id res chain seq x y z
N MET A 1 31.19 -45.45 17.12
CA MET A 1 30.01 -46.17 17.65
C MET A 1 29.82 -45.66 19.07
N ALA A 2 28.72 -44.94 19.34
CA ALA A 2 27.49 -45.47 19.98
C ALA A 2 27.66 -45.54 21.52
N THR A 3 26.65 -45.29 22.36
CA THR A 3 25.18 -45.36 22.17
C THR A 3 24.43 -44.10 22.65
N ALA A 4 23.15 -44.02 22.25
CA ALA A 4 22.26 -42.87 22.45
C ALA A 4 21.35 -42.99 23.70
N GLU A 5 21.90 -43.40 24.85
CA GLU A 5 21.08 -43.80 26.01
C GLU A 5 20.85 -42.71 27.07
N ALA A 6 21.55 -41.57 26.99
CA ALA A 6 21.52 -40.52 28.02
C ALA A 6 20.30 -39.57 27.99
N GLN A 7 19.30 -39.78 27.14
CA GLN A 7 18.13 -38.87 26.99
C GLN A 7 16.76 -39.49 27.32
N ILE A 8 16.72 -40.63 28.01
CA ILE A 8 15.45 -41.31 28.36
C ILE A 8 14.66 -40.59 29.49
N GLY A 9 15.22 -39.57 30.14
CA GLY A 9 14.66 -38.99 31.37
C GLY A 9 13.63 -37.85 31.27
N VAL A 10 13.54 -37.11 30.16
CA VAL A 10 13.06 -35.70 30.21
C VAL A 10 11.65 -35.45 29.62
N ASN A 11 10.98 -36.45 29.01
CA ASN A 11 9.63 -36.25 28.47
C ASN A 11 8.72 -37.47 28.72
N ARG A 12 7.98 -37.47 29.83
CA ARG A 12 7.08 -38.58 30.22
C ARG A 12 5.76 -38.65 29.43
N ASN A 13 5.45 -37.63 28.63
CA ASN A 13 4.20 -37.54 27.86
C ASN A 13 4.36 -37.97 26.39
N LEU A 14 5.53 -38.48 25.99
CA LEU A 14 5.77 -39.00 24.64
C LEU A 14 5.75 -40.52 24.63
N GLN A 15 5.08 -41.11 23.64
CA GLN A 15 5.00 -42.57 23.51
C GLN A 15 6.40 -43.15 23.23
N LYS A 16 6.76 -44.21 23.96
CA LYS A 16 8.06 -44.86 23.86
C LYS A 16 8.10 -45.72 22.58
N GLN A 17 8.88 -45.31 21.59
CA GLN A 17 9.11 -46.10 20.37
C GLN A 17 10.09 -47.25 20.68
N ASP A 18 9.59 -48.48 20.61
CA ASP A 18 10.40 -49.70 20.72
C ASP A 18 10.50 -50.37 19.35
N LEU A 19 11.72 -50.41 18.80
CA LEU A 19 11.98 -50.96 17.46
C LEU A 19 11.69 -52.46 17.36
N SER A 20 11.59 -53.19 18.48
CA SER A 20 11.21 -54.61 18.48
C SER A 20 9.72 -54.85 18.21
N ASN A 21 8.86 -53.86 18.45
CA ASN A 21 7.40 -53.95 18.31
C ASN A 21 6.83 -53.04 17.21
N LEU A 22 7.69 -52.36 16.45
CA LEU A 22 7.30 -51.37 15.45
C LEU A 22 7.14 -52.02 14.05
N ASP A 23 5.92 -52.42 13.71
CA ASP A 23 5.61 -52.92 12.36
C ASP A 23 5.60 -51.77 11.33
N VAL A 24 6.72 -51.60 10.65
CA VAL A 24 6.95 -50.53 9.66
C VAL A 24 5.92 -50.56 8.52
N THR A 25 5.32 -51.72 8.21
CA THR A 25 4.34 -51.85 7.12
C THR A 25 2.96 -51.28 7.48
N LYS A 26 2.69 -51.07 8.78
CA LYS A 26 1.42 -50.53 9.29
C LYS A 26 1.51 -49.09 9.80
N LEU A 27 2.68 -48.46 9.69
CA LEU A 27 2.86 -47.07 10.07
C LEU A 27 2.18 -46.13 9.06
N THR A 28 1.33 -45.25 9.58
CA THR A 28 0.72 -44.15 8.82
C THR A 28 1.15 -42.81 9.43
N PRO A 29 0.99 -41.68 8.72
CA PRO A 29 1.20 -40.35 9.31
C PRO A 29 0.32 -40.05 10.53
N LEU A 30 -0.74 -40.83 10.76
CA LEU A 30 -1.68 -40.69 11.89
C LEU A 30 -1.44 -41.73 13.01
N SER A 31 -0.45 -42.62 12.87
CA SER A 31 -0.09 -43.57 13.93
C SER A 31 0.39 -42.80 15.17
N PRO A 32 -0.07 -43.12 16.40
CA PRO A 32 0.31 -42.40 17.62
C PRO A 32 1.82 -42.25 17.82
N GLU A 33 2.58 -43.27 17.41
CA GLU A 33 4.04 -43.32 17.46
C GLU A 33 4.66 -42.23 16.59
N VAL A 34 4.05 -41.93 15.43
CA VAL A 34 4.47 -40.89 14.48
C VAL A 34 3.97 -39.51 14.93
N ILE A 35 2.70 -39.39 15.35
CA ILE A 35 2.12 -38.14 15.85
C ILE A 35 2.92 -37.60 17.06
N SER A 36 3.40 -38.48 17.94
CA SER A 36 4.20 -38.10 19.12
C SER A 36 5.49 -37.33 18.79
N ARG A 37 5.92 -37.32 17.52
CA ARG A 37 7.08 -36.56 17.02
C ARG A 37 6.75 -35.56 15.90
N GLN A 38 5.48 -35.32 15.60
CA GLN A 38 5.08 -34.22 14.71
C GLN A 38 5.28 -32.87 15.38
N ALA A 39 5.64 -31.86 14.60
CA ALA A 39 5.82 -30.51 15.11
C ALA A 39 4.47 -29.87 15.47
N THR A 40 4.30 -29.47 16.74
CA THR A 40 3.11 -28.76 17.22
C THR A 40 2.97 -27.40 16.54
N ILE A 41 1.81 -27.13 15.95
CA ILE A 41 1.47 -25.82 15.37
C ILE A 41 1.16 -24.84 16.52
N ASN A 42 1.94 -23.78 16.64
CA ASN A 42 1.70 -22.70 17.59
C ASN A 42 0.80 -21.63 16.95
N ILE A 43 -0.40 -21.43 17.49
CA ILE A 43 -1.34 -20.38 17.04
C ILE A 43 -1.12 -19.11 17.86
N GLY A 44 -0.65 -18.03 17.23
CA GLY A 44 -0.48 -16.72 17.84
C GLY A 44 -1.57 -15.73 17.40
N THR A 45 -2.27 -15.11 18.36
CA THR A 45 -3.27 -14.06 18.07
C THR A 45 -2.71 -12.68 18.45
N ILE A 46 -2.64 -11.76 17.47
CA ILE A 46 -2.09 -10.41 17.65
C ILE A 46 -3.19 -9.37 17.41
N GLY A 47 -3.33 -8.39 18.32
CA GLY A 47 -4.32 -7.31 18.22
C GLY A 47 -4.41 -6.50 19.53
N HIS A 48 -4.90 -5.27 19.49
CA HIS A 48 -4.74 -4.32 20.61
C HIS A 48 -5.78 -4.46 21.75
N VAL A 49 -7.00 -4.96 21.48
CA VAL A 49 -8.08 -5.02 22.49
C VAL A 49 -8.03 -6.31 23.31
N ALA A 50 -7.99 -6.22 24.65
CA ALA A 50 -7.80 -7.38 25.52
C ALA A 50 -8.98 -8.38 25.49
N HIS A 51 -10.22 -7.88 25.42
CA HIS A 51 -11.42 -8.69 25.66
C HIS A 51 -11.64 -9.79 24.61
N GLY A 52 -11.45 -9.49 23.31
CA GLY A 52 -11.65 -10.47 22.24
C GLY A 52 -10.64 -11.61 22.24
N LYS A 53 -9.37 -11.32 22.59
CA LYS A 53 -8.30 -12.34 22.65
C LYS A 53 -8.57 -13.37 23.75
N SER A 54 -9.00 -12.92 24.94
CA SER A 54 -9.37 -13.82 26.02
C SER A 54 -10.58 -14.69 25.68
N THR A 55 -11.55 -14.17 24.91
CA THR A 55 -12.70 -14.96 24.42
C THR A 55 -12.28 -16.01 23.40
N VAL A 56 -11.39 -15.68 22.45
CA VAL A 56 -10.86 -16.65 21.46
C VAL A 56 -10.04 -17.74 22.15
N VAL A 57 -9.17 -17.38 23.10
CA VAL A 57 -8.42 -18.37 23.90
C VAL A 57 -9.37 -19.24 24.72
N LYS A 58 -10.41 -18.67 25.36
CA LYS A 58 -11.43 -19.44 26.08
C LYS A 58 -12.25 -20.36 25.18
N ALA A 59 -12.56 -19.95 23.95
CA ALA A 59 -13.29 -20.79 22.99
C ALA A 59 -12.45 -21.96 22.44
N ILE A 60 -11.13 -21.80 22.32
CA ILE A 60 -10.22 -22.81 21.78
C ILE A 60 -9.63 -23.72 22.89
N SER A 61 -9.43 -23.21 24.12
CA SER A 61 -8.79 -23.96 25.22
C SER A 61 -9.62 -24.14 26.49
N GLY A 62 -10.77 -23.47 26.61
CA GLY A 62 -11.65 -23.52 27.79
C GLY A 62 -11.24 -22.65 28.99
N VAL A 63 -10.03 -22.08 29.02
CA VAL A 63 -9.45 -21.43 30.21
C VAL A 63 -9.62 -19.90 30.19
N GLN A 64 -9.77 -19.28 31.38
CA GLN A 64 -10.07 -17.85 31.57
C GLN A 64 -9.01 -17.16 32.45
N THR A 65 -8.56 -15.95 32.10
CA THR A 65 -7.42 -15.26 32.75
C THR A 65 -7.72 -13.80 33.15
N VAL A 66 -7.21 -13.35 34.30
CA VAL A 66 -7.51 -12.05 34.94
C VAL A 66 -6.22 -11.30 35.34
N ARG A 67 -6.23 -9.95 35.34
CA ARG A 67 -5.09 -9.07 35.71
C ARG A 67 -5.24 -8.44 37.10
N PHE A 68 -4.13 -8.04 37.73
CA PHE A 68 -4.09 -7.55 39.12
C PHE A 68 -3.54 -6.12 39.33
N LYS A 69 -4.37 -5.29 39.96
CA LYS A 69 -4.15 -4.17 40.93
C LYS A 69 -2.89 -3.27 40.92
N ASN A 70 -1.69 -3.77 40.61
CA ASN A 70 -0.42 -3.08 40.92
C ASN A 70 -0.07 -1.91 39.97
N GLU A 71 -0.84 -1.72 38.88
CA GLU A 71 -0.61 -0.67 37.88
C GLU A 71 -1.19 0.71 38.31
N LEU A 72 -2.10 0.74 39.30
CA LEU A 72 -2.80 1.95 39.74
C LEU A 72 -2.00 2.88 40.68
N GLU A 73 -0.94 2.37 41.33
CA GLU A 73 -0.32 3.07 42.48
C GLU A 73 0.88 3.97 42.13
N ARG A 74 1.33 4.05 40.87
CA ARG A 74 2.70 4.55 40.53
C ARG A 74 2.77 5.53 39.36
N ASN A 75 2.18 6.71 39.49
CA ASN A 75 2.29 7.80 38.52
C ASN A 75 3.75 8.29 38.28
N ILE A 76 4.40 7.81 37.20
CA ILE A 76 5.57 8.35 36.43
C ILE A 76 6.91 8.61 37.21
N THR A 77 8.11 8.79 36.61
CA THR A 77 8.59 8.83 35.20
C THR A 77 9.89 7.97 35.01
N ILE A 78 10.93 8.41 34.26
CA ILE A 78 12.22 7.70 34.01
C ILE A 78 13.44 8.63 34.26
N LYS A 79 14.55 8.07 34.75
CA LYS A 79 15.92 8.65 34.78
C LYS A 79 16.91 7.64 34.15
N LEU A 80 17.97 8.12 33.49
CA LEU A 80 19.07 7.28 32.97
C LEU A 80 20.29 7.39 33.87
N GLU A 81 20.78 6.27 34.40
CA GLU A 81 21.93 6.20 35.32
C GLU A 81 23.03 5.28 34.77
N ARG A 82 24.29 5.65 34.98
CA ARG A 82 25.45 4.75 34.81
C ARG A 82 25.33 3.63 35.84
N LEU A 83 25.40 2.37 35.41
CA LEU A 83 25.29 1.23 36.32
C LEU A 83 26.45 1.23 37.33
N SER A 84 26.14 0.98 38.61
CA SER A 84 27.14 0.79 39.65
C SER A 84 27.94 -0.51 39.45
N GLU A 85 29.19 -0.53 39.91
CA GLU A 85 30.12 -1.66 39.72
C GLU A 85 29.58 -2.97 40.27
N LYS A 86 28.94 -2.95 41.45
CA LYS A 86 28.22 -4.09 42.04
C LYS A 86 27.13 -4.68 41.11
N LYS A 87 26.55 -3.88 40.22
CA LYS A 87 25.54 -4.30 39.25
C LYS A 87 26.19 -4.88 37.99
N ILE A 88 27.39 -4.40 37.62
CA ILE A 88 28.20 -4.96 36.54
C ILE A 88 28.69 -6.37 36.93
N GLU A 89 29.28 -6.55 38.12
CA GLU A 89 29.70 -7.89 38.60
C GLU A 89 28.53 -8.89 38.68
N LYS A 90 27.34 -8.43 39.05
CA LYS A 90 26.14 -9.29 39.11
C LYS A 90 25.63 -9.73 37.73
N LEU A 91 25.73 -8.84 36.74
CA LEU A 91 25.46 -9.17 35.33
C LEU A 91 26.57 -10.06 34.73
N LEU A 92 27.82 -9.93 35.21
CA LEU A 92 28.91 -10.78 34.77
C LEU A 92 28.78 -12.21 35.31
N SER A 93 28.41 -12.37 36.58
CA SER A 93 28.33 -13.67 37.28
C SER A 93 27.10 -14.54 36.95
N SER A 94 26.00 -13.99 36.39
CA SER A 94 24.84 -14.78 35.99
C SER A 94 24.38 -14.51 34.55
N LYS A 95 24.49 -15.54 33.70
CA LYS A 95 24.10 -15.49 32.28
C LYS A 95 22.61 -15.15 32.08
N GLN A 96 21.74 -15.62 32.98
CA GLN A 96 20.31 -15.34 32.94
C GLN A 96 20.00 -13.88 33.30
N GLN A 97 20.71 -13.29 34.26
CA GLN A 97 20.56 -11.87 34.61
C GLN A 97 21.11 -10.96 33.50
N ARG A 98 22.20 -11.36 32.83
CA ARG A 98 22.73 -10.63 31.67
C ARG A 98 21.73 -10.58 30.51
N GLN A 99 21.15 -11.73 30.13
CA GLN A 99 20.12 -11.80 29.08
C GLN A 99 18.87 -10.97 29.44
N GLN A 100 18.41 -10.99 30.69
CA GLN A 100 17.28 -10.16 31.12
C GLN A 100 17.58 -8.66 31.03
N TYR A 101 18.82 -8.24 31.28
CA TYR A 101 19.24 -6.85 31.11
C TYR A 101 19.34 -6.45 29.63
N GLU A 102 19.91 -7.31 28.79
CA GLU A 102 20.04 -7.11 27.33
C GLU A 102 18.67 -7.03 26.62
N ILE A 103 17.73 -7.93 26.95
CA ILE A 103 16.35 -7.87 26.44
C ILE A 103 15.68 -6.55 26.82
N LYS A 104 15.90 -6.08 28.06
CA LYS A 104 15.34 -4.82 28.56
C LYS A 104 15.92 -3.60 27.85
N GLN A 105 17.24 -3.59 27.57
CA GLN A 105 17.87 -2.54 26.77
C GLN A 105 17.44 -2.55 25.31
N ARG A 106 17.30 -3.72 24.67
CA ARG A 106 16.78 -3.83 23.30
C ARG A 106 15.32 -3.44 23.15
N SER A 107 14.51 -3.58 24.19
CA SER A 107 13.15 -3.03 24.22
C SER A 107 13.17 -1.51 24.28
N LEU A 108 14.04 -0.94 25.13
CA LEU A 108 14.23 0.50 25.28
C LEU A 108 14.75 1.16 23.99
N LEU A 109 15.78 0.57 23.36
CA LEU A 109 16.37 1.08 22.12
C LEU A 109 15.39 1.03 20.94
N ARG A 110 14.59 -0.04 20.79
CA ARG A 110 13.54 -0.10 19.76
C ARG A 110 12.49 0.99 19.95
N HIS A 111 12.04 1.22 21.18
CA HIS A 111 11.09 2.30 21.47
C HIS A 111 11.68 3.70 21.21
N LEU A 112 12.97 3.92 21.52
CA LEU A 112 13.66 5.16 21.20
C LEU A 112 13.86 5.36 19.69
N ALA A 113 14.13 4.30 18.92
CA ALA A 113 14.19 4.36 17.46
C ALA A 113 12.82 4.69 16.84
N GLU A 114 11.74 4.13 17.37
CA GLU A 114 10.36 4.43 16.98
C GLU A 114 10.00 5.91 17.26
N LEU A 115 10.42 6.44 18.42
CA LEU A 115 10.31 7.86 18.76
C LEU A 115 11.20 8.77 17.88
N ARG A 116 12.39 8.32 17.45
CA ARG A 116 13.23 9.03 16.45
C ARG A 116 12.57 9.04 15.07
N ARG A 117 11.95 7.94 14.65
CA ARG A 117 11.18 7.85 13.39
C ARG A 117 10.01 8.84 13.40
N HIS A 118 9.26 8.92 14.50
CA HIS A 118 8.19 9.90 14.69
C HIS A 118 8.70 11.36 14.78
N SER A 119 9.88 11.61 15.37
CA SER A 119 10.43 12.98 15.45
C SER A 119 11.08 13.45 14.15
N ARG A 120 11.70 12.57 13.36
CA ARG A 120 12.13 12.84 11.97
C ARG A 120 10.91 13.19 11.09
N LEU A 121 9.83 12.42 11.18
CA LEU A 121 8.56 12.73 10.50
C LEU A 121 7.99 14.10 10.88
N ARG A 122 8.16 14.56 12.13
CA ARG A 122 7.76 15.90 12.58
C ARG A 122 8.73 17.02 12.16
N ARG A 123 10.05 16.80 12.15
CA ARG A 123 11.02 17.80 11.66
C ARG A 123 10.92 18.03 10.16
N LEU A 124 10.46 17.03 9.40
CA LEU A 124 10.09 17.18 7.99
C LEU A 124 8.76 17.95 7.78
N CYS A 125 8.08 18.38 8.84
CA CYS A 125 6.82 19.15 8.79
C CYS A 125 6.97 20.62 9.25
N THR A 126 8.18 21.10 9.57
CA THR A 126 8.39 22.55 9.76
C THR A 126 8.46 23.24 8.40
N MET A 127 7.31 23.77 7.97
CA MET A 127 7.14 24.61 6.79
C MET A 127 8.02 25.87 6.88
N PRO A 128 8.85 26.19 5.87
CA PRO A 128 9.26 27.56 5.63
C PRO A 128 8.06 28.34 5.09
N ALA A 129 7.68 29.44 5.74
CA ALA A 129 6.69 30.36 5.18
C ALA A 129 7.26 31.01 3.90
N PRO A 130 6.47 31.20 2.83
CA PRO A 130 6.96 31.84 1.62
C PRO A 130 7.27 33.33 1.88
N PHE A 131 8.53 33.72 1.68
CA PHE A 131 8.94 35.12 1.71
C PHE A 131 8.38 35.87 0.50
N SER A 132 7.28 36.59 0.69
CA SER A 132 6.86 37.65 -0.23
C SER A 132 7.86 38.80 -0.20
N LYS A 133 8.54 39.08 -1.33
CA LYS A 133 9.27 40.35 -1.54
C LYS A 133 8.44 41.29 -2.43
N PRO A 134 8.31 42.59 -2.08
CA PRO A 134 7.70 43.59 -2.94
C PRO A 134 8.67 44.06 -4.04
N ALA A 135 8.14 44.74 -5.06
CA ALA A 135 8.87 45.14 -6.27
C ALA A 135 9.31 46.62 -6.29
N SER A 136 10.48 46.88 -6.86
CA SER A 136 10.94 48.12 -7.51
C SER A 136 12.20 47.77 -8.34
N VAL A 137 12.27 47.90 -9.67
CA VAL A 137 12.24 49.07 -10.58
C VAL A 137 13.56 49.86 -10.66
N SER A 138 14.29 49.65 -11.77
CA SER A 138 15.36 50.50 -12.37
C SER A 138 16.68 50.66 -11.55
N SER A 139 17.86 50.98 -12.11
CA SER A 139 18.25 51.45 -13.45
C SER A 139 19.75 51.18 -13.77
N VAL A 140 20.06 50.95 -15.06
CA VAL A 140 21.11 51.59 -15.91
C VAL A 140 22.64 51.38 -15.67
N ASP A 141 23.33 51.05 -16.79
CA ASP A 141 24.78 51.16 -17.09
C ASP A 141 25.80 50.35 -16.24
N ARG A 142 26.97 49.88 -16.72
CA ARG A 142 27.71 50.16 -17.97
C ARG A 142 28.73 49.05 -18.31
N ARG A 143 29.08 48.95 -19.61
CA ARG A 143 30.36 48.53 -20.26
C ARG A 143 31.51 48.06 -19.31
N THR A 144 32.29 47.02 -19.62
CA THR A 144 33.24 46.98 -20.77
C THR A 144 33.82 45.58 -21.09
N THR A 145 34.01 45.28 -22.38
CA THR A 145 35.17 44.64 -23.09
C THR A 145 36.11 43.65 -22.34
N ARG A 146 36.69 42.58 -22.94
CA ARG A 146 37.09 42.34 -24.36
C ARG A 146 37.60 40.87 -24.54
N ARG A 147 37.47 40.32 -25.77
CA ARG A 147 38.39 39.39 -26.53
C ARG A 147 39.06 38.19 -25.80
N SER A 148 38.83 36.92 -26.20
CA SER A 148 39.39 36.18 -27.38
C SER A 148 40.90 35.80 -27.21
N THR A 149 41.46 34.66 -27.66
CA THR A 149 41.08 33.62 -28.65
C THR A 149 42.01 32.37 -28.56
N SER A 150 41.85 31.38 -29.46
CA SER A 150 42.67 30.15 -29.72
C SER A 150 42.48 29.00 -28.71
N GLN A 151 42.09 27.76 -29.06
CA GLN A 151 42.20 26.85 -30.24
C GLN A 151 43.38 25.87 -30.23
N THR A 152 43.09 24.69 -30.80
CA THR A 152 43.94 23.51 -31.09
C THR A 152 44.54 22.75 -29.90
N SER A 153 44.63 21.41 -29.84
CA SER A 153 43.87 20.25 -30.36
C SER A 153 44.83 19.04 -30.37
N LEU A 154 44.26 17.84 -30.17
CA LEU A 154 44.77 16.49 -30.53
C LEU A 154 45.15 15.56 -29.35
N SER A 155 44.44 14.44 -29.34
CA SER A 155 44.60 13.20 -28.56
C SER A 155 45.64 12.26 -29.24
N PRO A 156 45.77 10.95 -28.90
CA PRO A 156 45.31 10.16 -27.75
C PRO A 156 46.41 9.23 -27.14
N SER A 157 46.15 8.53 -26.02
CA SER A 157 46.45 7.07 -25.88
C SER A 157 46.09 6.44 -24.51
N ASN A 158 45.33 5.34 -24.61
CA ASN A 158 45.41 4.06 -23.89
C ASN A 158 45.78 3.95 -22.39
N SER A 159 44.80 3.44 -21.63
CA SER A 159 44.90 2.22 -20.79
C SER A 159 45.97 2.13 -19.68
N SER A 160 45.53 2.21 -18.42
CA SER A 160 45.53 1.07 -17.47
C SER A 160 45.24 1.55 -16.02
N GLY A 161 44.89 0.61 -15.13
CA GLY A 161 44.94 0.84 -13.68
C GLY A 161 43.60 0.72 -12.96
N TYR A 162 43.28 -0.48 -12.48
CA TYR A 162 42.49 -0.61 -11.24
C TYR A 162 43.36 -0.11 -10.09
N GLY A 163 42.86 0.85 -9.31
CA GLY A 163 43.49 1.33 -8.09
C GLY A 163 42.45 2.04 -7.24
N SER A 164 42.30 1.64 -5.97
CA SER A 164 41.47 2.38 -5.03
C SER A 164 42.07 3.77 -4.82
N VAL A 165 41.20 4.78 -4.82
CA VAL A 165 41.57 6.20 -4.63
C VAL A 165 41.55 6.57 -3.13
N PHE A 166 41.11 5.64 -2.27
CA PHE A 166 40.93 5.87 -0.83
C PHE A 166 41.99 5.08 -0.06
N GLY A 167 43.04 5.78 0.36
CA GLY A 167 44.06 5.26 1.27
C GLY A 167 43.93 5.92 2.64
N CYS A 168 43.80 5.12 3.69
CA CYS A 168 44.01 5.58 5.06
C CYS A 168 45.52 5.63 5.38
N GLU A 169 45.90 6.53 6.28
CA GLU A 169 47.30 6.79 6.65
C GLU A 169 47.97 5.56 7.31
N GLU A 170 49.24 5.29 6.96
CA GLU A 170 50.02 4.21 7.57
C GLU A 170 50.49 4.60 8.98
N HIS A 171 50.43 3.66 9.93
CA HIS A 171 51.05 3.81 11.25
C HIS A 171 52.48 3.25 11.26
N ASP A 172 53.44 4.10 11.65
CA ASP A 172 54.87 3.77 11.78
C ASP A 172 55.16 2.60 12.73
N VAL A 173 56.14 1.76 12.35
CA VAL A 173 56.87 0.86 13.27
C VAL A 173 58.36 0.85 12.91
N ASP A 174 59.22 1.02 13.92
CA ASP A 174 60.63 1.41 13.78
C ASP A 174 61.62 0.30 13.32
N LYS A 175 62.58 0.71 12.47
CA LYS A 175 63.96 0.22 12.22
C LYS A 175 64.43 -1.19 12.62
N VAL A 176 65.08 -1.88 11.66
CA VAL A 176 66.49 -2.38 11.77
C VAL A 176 67.21 -2.24 10.40
N GLN A 177 68.53 -2.00 10.40
CA GLN A 177 69.39 -1.74 9.22
C GLN A 177 69.87 -3.02 8.49
N SER A 178 70.07 -2.96 7.16
CA SER A 178 71.44 -3.01 6.54
C SER A 178 71.49 -3.15 5.00
N ASP A 179 72.40 -2.37 4.41
CA ASP A 179 73.16 -2.47 3.14
C ASP A 179 72.56 -2.92 1.77
N LYS A 180 72.66 -1.97 0.83
CA LYS A 180 73.18 -2.05 -0.57
C LYS A 180 72.62 -3.07 -1.59
N GLY A 181 72.12 -2.55 -2.71
CA GLY A 181 72.13 -3.26 -4.01
C GLY A 181 71.25 -2.68 -5.11
N PHE A 182 71.81 -1.84 -6.00
CA PHE A 182 71.15 -1.48 -7.26
C PHE A 182 71.16 -2.66 -8.24
N ALA A 183 70.00 -3.13 -8.71
CA ALA A 183 69.88 -3.86 -9.98
C ALA A 183 68.44 -3.85 -10.52
N ASN A 184 68.28 -3.49 -11.80
CA ASN A 184 66.98 -3.46 -12.48
C ASN A 184 66.44 -4.85 -12.84
N LEU A 185 65.12 -4.98 -12.76
CA LEU A 185 64.21 -5.91 -13.44
C LEU A 185 64.81 -7.12 -14.20
N LYS A 186 64.53 -8.33 -13.70
CA LYS A 186 64.00 -9.47 -14.49
C LYS A 186 63.52 -10.64 -13.58
N ARG A 187 62.21 -10.75 -13.35
CA ARG A 187 61.51 -12.00 -12.99
C ARG A 187 60.51 -12.26 -14.12
N ARG A 188 60.74 -13.17 -15.06
CA ARG A 188 60.86 -14.64 -14.95
C ARG A 188 59.59 -15.25 -14.34
N ARG A 189 58.77 -15.86 -15.19
CA ARG A 189 57.58 -16.65 -14.83
C ARG A 189 57.99 -17.92 -14.09
N SER A 190 57.29 -18.23 -13.00
CA SER A 190 57.20 -19.54 -12.33
C SER A 190 55.95 -19.49 -11.46
N SER A 191 54.82 -20.07 -11.89
CA SER A 191 54.42 -21.46 -11.62
C SER A 191 54.04 -21.71 -10.17
N CYS A 192 52.76 -21.99 -9.92
CA CYS A 192 52.17 -22.27 -8.61
C CYS A 192 52.62 -23.62 -8.05
N ALA A 193 52.86 -23.68 -6.73
CA ALA A 193 52.35 -24.71 -5.81
C ALA A 193 52.69 -24.33 -4.35
N ASP A 194 51.71 -24.44 -3.46
CA ASP A 194 51.77 -24.76 -2.01
C ASP A 194 52.77 -24.00 -1.09
N THR A 195 52.46 -23.56 0.13
CA THR A 195 51.32 -23.74 1.07
C THR A 195 51.32 -22.52 2.04
N LEU A 196 50.35 -22.18 2.90
CA LEU A 196 49.12 -22.80 3.45
C LEU A 196 48.01 -21.72 3.55
N THR A 197 46.77 -22.13 3.85
CA THR A 197 45.72 -21.27 4.46
C THR A 197 45.01 -22.04 5.58
N PRO A 198 44.47 -21.39 6.63
CA PRO A 198 43.77 -22.10 7.69
C PRO A 198 42.44 -22.70 7.19
N ASN A 199 42.27 -24.00 7.43
CA ASN A 199 41.23 -24.83 6.81
C ASN A 199 39.79 -24.42 7.17
N SER A 200 39.12 -23.72 6.25
CA SER A 200 37.65 -23.60 6.25
C SER A 200 37.02 -24.86 5.62
N LYS A 201 36.39 -25.70 6.45
CA LYS A 201 35.70 -26.92 5.99
C LYS A 201 34.45 -26.56 5.17
N ARG A 202 34.57 -26.65 3.84
CA ARG A 202 33.47 -26.50 2.87
C ARG A 202 32.49 -27.69 2.97
N SER A 203 31.19 -27.43 2.94
CA SER A 203 30.15 -28.45 2.73
C SER A 203 29.19 -28.00 1.64
N LYS A 204 28.92 -28.86 0.65
CA LYS A 204 27.85 -28.66 -0.34
C LYS A 204 26.52 -29.18 0.20
N ASN A 205 25.40 -28.68 -0.34
CA ASN A 205 24.10 -29.33 -0.22
C ASN A 205 23.90 -30.34 -1.39
N ASN A 206 22.82 -31.11 -1.36
CA ASN A 206 22.58 -32.23 -2.29
C ASN A 206 22.36 -31.82 -3.76
N GLU A 207 22.27 -30.52 -4.07
CA GLU A 207 22.12 -29.98 -5.43
C GLU A 207 23.39 -29.26 -5.92
N GLY A 208 24.51 -29.38 -5.19
CA GLY A 208 25.83 -28.94 -5.65
C GLY A 208 26.15 -27.46 -5.47
N LEU A 209 25.21 -26.64 -4.98
CA LEU A 209 25.42 -25.21 -4.72
C LEU A 209 26.28 -24.96 -3.47
N ILE A 210 27.10 -23.91 -3.51
CA ILE A 210 28.01 -23.54 -2.42
C ILE A 210 27.29 -22.58 -1.47
N VAL A 211 26.77 -23.11 -0.36
CA VAL A 211 26.12 -22.31 0.69
C VAL A 211 27.16 -21.83 1.71
N LYS A 212 27.38 -20.51 1.81
CA LYS A 212 28.06 -19.91 2.96
C LYS A 212 27.16 -20.05 4.19
N LYS A 213 27.63 -20.68 5.26
CA LYS A 213 26.90 -20.68 6.55
C LYS A 213 26.91 -19.26 7.13
N PRO A 214 25.78 -18.75 7.66
CA PRO A 214 25.77 -17.48 8.37
C PRO A 214 26.64 -17.55 9.64
N PRO A 215 27.29 -16.45 10.05
CA PRO A 215 28.12 -16.42 11.25
C PRO A 215 27.29 -16.59 12.53
N LYS A 216 27.92 -17.10 13.59
CA LYS A 216 27.28 -17.32 14.90
C LYS A 216 27.46 -16.10 15.80
N GLY A 217 26.49 -15.20 15.80
CA GLY A 217 26.39 -14.12 16.80
C GLY A 217 25.71 -12.88 16.25
N GLU A 218 25.10 -12.10 17.12
CA GLU A 218 24.73 -10.71 16.83
C GLU A 218 25.92 -9.84 17.24
N TYR A 219 26.56 -9.21 16.28
CA TYR A 219 27.68 -8.30 16.51
C TYR A 219 27.15 -6.88 16.74
N VAL A 220 27.83 -6.11 17.59
CA VAL A 220 27.44 -4.73 17.90
C VAL A 220 28.43 -3.79 17.25
N VAL A 221 27.93 -2.89 16.39
CA VAL A 221 28.72 -1.80 15.80
C VAL A 221 29.19 -0.88 16.94
N GLU A 222 30.48 -0.56 16.94
CA GLU A 222 31.09 0.46 17.81
C GLU A 222 31.12 1.80 17.07
N ARG A 223 31.69 1.80 15.86
CA ARG A 223 31.82 2.95 14.97
C ARG A 223 31.78 2.50 13.51
N ILE A 224 31.30 3.37 12.62
CA ILE A 224 31.52 3.25 11.18
C ILE A 224 32.68 4.19 10.83
N GLU A 225 33.74 3.62 10.26
CA GLU A 225 34.99 4.34 9.94
C GLU A 225 34.83 5.13 8.64
N CYS A 226 34.57 4.43 7.54
CA CYS A 226 34.43 5.00 6.20
C CYS A 226 33.34 4.28 5.40
N VAL A 227 33.01 4.86 4.25
CA VAL A 227 32.17 4.26 3.21
C VAL A 227 32.97 4.22 1.90
N GLU A 228 32.90 3.11 1.19
CA GLU A 228 33.44 2.90 -0.15
C GLU A 228 32.37 2.31 -1.07
N VAL A 229 32.74 2.04 -2.33
CA VAL A 229 31.85 1.54 -3.36
C VAL A 229 32.31 0.15 -3.81
N ASP A 230 31.46 -0.87 -3.60
CA ASP A 230 31.60 -2.17 -4.27
C ASP A 230 30.39 -2.40 -5.18
N GLN A 231 30.64 -2.78 -6.44
CA GLN A 231 29.59 -3.01 -7.45
C GLN A 231 28.55 -1.87 -7.55
N TYR A 232 29.03 -0.62 -7.45
CA TYR A 232 28.23 0.61 -7.40
C TYR A 232 27.36 0.81 -6.14
N GLN A 233 27.43 -0.07 -5.14
CA GLN A 233 26.68 0.00 -3.88
C GLN A 233 27.58 0.48 -2.73
N PRO A 234 27.03 1.20 -1.73
CA PRO A 234 27.78 1.59 -0.54
C PRO A 234 28.13 0.37 0.33
N VAL A 235 29.41 0.24 0.65
CA VAL A 235 29.96 -0.70 1.65
C VAL A 235 30.68 0.08 2.74
N PHE A 236 30.58 -0.38 3.97
CA PHE A 236 31.00 0.36 5.16
C PHE A 236 32.08 -0.40 5.91
N PHE A 237 33.16 0.27 6.30
CA PHE A 237 34.17 -0.35 7.15
C PHE A 237 33.77 -0.17 8.62
N VAL A 238 33.52 -1.30 9.29
CA VAL A 238 32.87 -1.35 10.61
C VAL A 238 33.88 -1.72 11.69
N LYS A 239 33.99 -0.85 12.71
CA LYS A 239 34.61 -1.17 14.00
C LYS A 239 33.61 -1.92 14.86
N TRP A 240 33.98 -3.12 15.30
CA TRP A 240 33.13 -3.97 16.15
C TRP A 240 33.41 -3.78 17.65
N LEU A 241 32.35 -3.66 18.45
CA LEU A 241 32.43 -3.36 19.88
C LEU A 241 33.10 -4.48 20.67
N GLY A 242 34.22 -4.16 21.31
CA GLY A 242 34.98 -5.12 22.14
C GLY A 242 35.90 -6.04 21.35
N TYR A 243 36.06 -5.82 20.04
CA TYR A 243 37.03 -6.48 19.18
C TYR A 243 38.21 -5.55 18.88
N LYS A 244 39.30 -6.08 18.31
CA LYS A 244 40.46 -5.28 17.87
C LYS A 244 40.20 -4.67 16.50
N ASP A 245 40.96 -3.65 16.13
CA ASP A 245 40.88 -3.03 14.79
C ASP A 245 41.24 -4.02 13.67
N SER A 246 42.03 -5.05 13.98
CA SER A 246 42.33 -6.18 13.09
C SER A 246 41.11 -7.04 12.73
N ASP A 247 40.02 -6.92 13.50
CA ASP A 247 38.79 -7.70 13.35
C ASP A 247 37.71 -6.92 12.58
N ASN A 248 38.00 -5.69 12.14
CA ASN A 248 37.08 -4.84 11.39
C ASN A 248 36.74 -5.45 10.03
N THR A 249 35.48 -5.31 9.59
CA THR A 249 34.98 -5.89 8.34
C THR A 249 34.27 -4.88 7.47
N TRP A 250 34.21 -5.17 6.17
CA TRP A 250 33.37 -4.47 5.21
C TRP A 250 31.96 -5.06 5.22
N GLU A 251 30.99 -4.22 5.53
CA GLU A 251 29.57 -4.59 5.65
C GLU A 251 28.71 -3.85 4.62
N SER A 252 27.65 -4.50 4.14
CA SER A 252 26.69 -3.87 3.22
C SER A 252 25.75 -2.94 3.98
N LEU A 253 25.13 -1.98 3.27
CA LEU A 253 24.11 -1.10 3.85
C LEU A 253 23.02 -1.87 4.63
N ALA A 254 22.57 -3.01 4.12
CA ALA A 254 21.55 -3.84 4.78
C ALA A 254 21.96 -4.36 6.17
N ASN A 255 23.27 -4.48 6.45
CA ASN A 255 23.78 -4.92 7.74
C ASN A 255 23.94 -3.76 8.75
N VAL A 256 23.99 -2.51 8.29
CA VAL A 256 24.29 -1.32 9.12
C VAL A 256 23.23 -0.21 9.10
N ALA A 257 22.24 -0.23 8.21
CA ALA A 257 21.25 0.83 8.06
C ALA A 257 20.48 1.16 9.36
N ASP A 258 20.13 0.13 10.14
CA ASP A 258 19.39 0.26 11.41
C ASP A 258 20.28 0.53 12.64
N CYS A 259 21.61 0.66 12.50
CA CYS A 259 22.49 0.91 13.64
C CYS A 259 22.54 2.40 14.02
N ALA A 260 22.64 2.70 15.32
CA ALA A 260 22.66 4.08 15.82
C ALA A 260 23.85 4.90 15.27
N GLN A 261 24.96 4.24 14.99
CA GLN A 261 26.16 4.82 14.39
C GLN A 261 25.97 5.31 12.95
N MET A 262 24.94 4.85 12.23
CA MET A 262 24.65 5.33 10.88
C MET A 262 24.21 6.79 10.90
N GLU A 263 23.41 7.20 11.90
CA GLU A 263 22.98 8.60 12.06
C GLU A 263 24.19 9.51 12.27
N GLU A 264 25.08 9.15 13.20
CA GLU A 264 26.30 9.90 13.51
C GLU A 264 27.29 9.93 12.32
N PHE A 265 27.46 8.79 11.63
CA PHE A 265 28.33 8.69 10.46
C PHE A 265 27.88 9.63 9.34
N VAL A 266 26.58 9.64 9.03
CA VAL A 266 25.99 10.48 7.98
C VAL A 266 26.08 11.97 8.35
N GLU A 267 25.75 12.34 9.59
CA GLU A 267 25.87 13.74 10.05
C GLU A 267 27.32 14.25 9.96
N ARG A 268 28.30 13.44 10.41
CA ARG A 268 29.73 13.76 10.35
C ARG A 268 30.22 13.96 8.90
N HIS A 269 29.83 13.08 7.99
CA HIS A 269 30.23 13.15 6.58
C HIS A 269 29.51 14.25 5.81
N GLN A 270 28.25 14.56 6.14
CA GLN A 270 27.53 15.70 5.56
C GLN A 270 28.20 17.02 5.91
N GLN A 271 28.65 17.20 7.16
CA GLN A 271 29.40 18.39 7.58
C GLN A 271 30.78 18.45 6.90
N LEU A 272 31.51 17.33 6.85
CA LEU A 272 32.84 17.26 6.22
C LEU A 272 32.81 17.63 4.73
N TYR A 273 31.75 17.24 4.01
CA TYR A 273 31.63 17.42 2.57
C TYR A 273 30.58 18.46 2.14
N GLU A 274 30.09 19.30 3.07
CA GLU A 274 28.94 20.21 2.87
C GLU A 274 29.03 21.01 1.55
N THR A 275 30.15 21.69 1.30
CA THR A 275 30.39 22.51 0.10
C THR A 275 30.36 21.70 -1.21
N TYR A 276 30.77 20.43 -1.16
CA TYR A 276 30.74 19.54 -2.33
C TYR A 276 29.35 18.93 -2.52
N ILE A 277 28.67 18.53 -1.44
CA ILE A 277 27.29 18.06 -1.44
C ILE A 277 26.36 19.14 -1.99
N ALA A 278 26.52 20.40 -1.60
CA ALA A 278 25.74 21.52 -2.12
C ALA A 278 25.85 21.61 -3.66
N LYS A 279 27.07 21.59 -4.20
CA LYS A 279 27.32 21.63 -5.66
C LYS A 279 26.72 20.42 -6.39
N VAL A 280 26.92 19.21 -5.87
CA VAL A 280 26.31 17.98 -6.41
C VAL A 280 24.79 18.10 -6.43
N THR A 281 24.20 18.60 -5.34
CA THR A 281 22.75 18.72 -5.20
C THR A 281 22.18 19.69 -6.21
N THR A 282 22.76 20.89 -6.38
CA THR A 282 22.31 21.88 -7.39
C THR A 282 22.37 21.32 -8.81
N GLU A 283 23.46 20.64 -9.20
CA GLU A 283 23.58 20.03 -10.53
C GLU A 283 22.59 18.88 -10.77
N LEU A 284 22.18 18.17 -9.72
CA LEU A 284 21.11 17.16 -9.80
C LEU A 284 19.70 17.78 -9.78
N GLU A 285 19.52 18.94 -9.12
CA GLU A 285 18.27 19.71 -9.15
C GLU A 285 18.01 20.26 -10.55
N GLU A 286 19.02 20.84 -11.22
CA GLU A 286 18.93 21.29 -12.63
C GLU A 286 18.53 20.15 -13.59
N GLN A 287 19.07 18.94 -13.38
CA GLN A 287 18.67 17.74 -14.14
C GLN A 287 17.24 17.28 -13.82
N LEU A 288 16.79 17.46 -12.57
CA LEU A 288 15.47 17.05 -12.10
C LEU A 288 14.35 18.00 -12.56
N GLU A 289 14.64 19.27 -12.84
CA GLU A 289 13.66 20.21 -13.39
C GLU A 289 13.15 19.79 -14.77
N ALA A 290 14.00 19.14 -15.58
CA ALA A 290 13.64 18.61 -16.89
C ALA A 290 12.76 17.34 -16.85
N LEU A 291 12.60 16.71 -15.67
CA LEU A 291 11.90 15.43 -15.53
C LEU A 291 10.47 15.60 -14.97
N PRO A 292 9.45 14.94 -15.59
CA PRO A 292 8.11 14.83 -15.02
C PRO A 292 8.10 14.09 -13.67
N LEU A 293 7.17 14.46 -12.80
CA LEU A 293 7.11 13.96 -11.41
C LEU A 293 6.94 12.44 -11.29
N MET A 294 6.18 11.83 -12.22
CA MET A 294 5.79 10.41 -12.20
C MET A 294 6.39 9.61 -13.37
N GLU A 295 7.39 10.14 -14.08
CA GLU A 295 8.00 9.38 -15.17
C GLU A 295 8.91 8.27 -14.62
N ASN A 296 8.68 7.02 -15.06
CA ASN A 296 9.46 5.83 -14.68
C ASN A 296 9.55 5.56 -13.17
N ILE A 297 8.54 5.99 -12.40
CA ILE A 297 8.39 5.79 -10.96
C ILE A 297 6.98 5.30 -10.64
N THR A 298 6.88 4.32 -9.74
CA THR A 298 5.63 3.79 -9.22
C THR A 298 5.31 4.34 -7.82
N VAL A 299 4.03 4.35 -7.44
CA VAL A 299 3.59 4.71 -6.07
C VAL A 299 4.25 3.82 -5.01
N ALA A 300 4.47 2.53 -5.30
CA ALA A 300 5.17 1.61 -4.41
C ALA A 300 6.62 2.03 -4.12
N GLU A 301 7.34 2.57 -5.11
CA GLU A 301 8.70 3.09 -4.91
C GLU A 301 8.71 4.40 -4.12
N ILE A 302 7.69 5.25 -4.28
CA ILE A 302 7.53 6.49 -3.51
C ILE A 302 7.23 6.18 -2.03
N ASP A 303 6.35 5.21 -1.78
CA ASP A 303 6.01 4.76 -0.43
C ASP A 303 7.20 4.00 0.23
N ALA A 304 8.08 3.40 -0.57
CA ALA A 304 9.32 2.74 -0.12
C ALA A 304 10.56 3.68 -0.05
N TYR A 305 10.43 4.97 -0.40
CA TYR A 305 11.58 5.89 -0.41
C TYR A 305 12.19 6.10 0.98
N ASP A 306 13.47 5.78 1.10
CA ASP A 306 14.30 6.03 2.28
C ASP A 306 15.29 7.18 2.02
N PRO A 307 15.20 8.30 2.76
CA PRO A 307 16.16 9.40 2.70
C PRO A 307 17.63 9.00 2.90
N LEU A 308 17.92 7.92 3.65
CA LEU A 308 19.29 7.48 3.93
C LEU A 308 20.07 7.16 2.65
N ASN A 309 19.44 6.50 1.67
CA ASN A 309 20.07 6.15 0.40
C ASN A 309 20.57 7.39 -0.35
N LEU A 310 19.71 8.42 -0.45
CA LEU A 310 20.09 9.69 -1.07
C LEU A 310 21.23 10.39 -0.31
N GLN A 311 21.19 10.38 1.02
CA GLN A 311 22.24 11.00 1.84
C GLN A 311 23.60 10.32 1.62
N LEU A 312 23.63 8.99 1.53
CA LEU A 312 24.84 8.22 1.26
C LEU A 312 25.37 8.45 -0.16
N ASP A 313 24.49 8.50 -1.16
CA ASP A 313 24.89 8.79 -2.55
C ASP A 313 25.48 10.19 -2.71
N LEU A 314 24.90 11.19 -2.05
CA LEU A 314 25.44 12.56 -2.04
C LEU A 314 26.81 12.63 -1.34
N ILE A 315 27.01 11.90 -0.23
CA ILE A 315 28.33 11.77 0.42
C ILE A 315 29.35 11.14 -0.53
N LEU A 316 29.02 10.02 -1.18
CA LEU A 316 29.91 9.34 -2.13
C LEU A 316 30.28 10.25 -3.31
N LEU A 317 29.30 10.90 -3.95
CA LEU A 317 29.54 11.84 -5.05
C LEU A 317 30.43 13.01 -4.62
N ALA A 318 30.24 13.51 -3.40
CA ALA A 318 31.08 14.57 -2.85
C ALA A 318 32.51 14.10 -2.54
N GLN A 319 32.70 12.87 -2.05
CA GLN A 319 34.02 12.25 -1.88
C GLN A 319 34.77 12.12 -3.20
N TYR A 320 34.13 11.63 -4.27
CA TYR A 320 34.75 11.53 -5.60
C TYR A 320 35.20 12.89 -6.15
N ARG A 321 34.43 13.96 -5.90
CA ARG A 321 34.80 15.34 -6.27
C ARG A 321 35.93 15.91 -5.43
N ALA A 322 35.89 15.71 -4.11
CA ALA A 322 36.95 16.16 -3.20
C ALA A 322 38.29 15.48 -3.53
N ALA A 323 38.26 14.17 -3.84
CA ALA A 323 39.44 13.39 -4.21
C ALA A 323 39.96 13.66 -5.64
N SER A 324 39.27 14.50 -6.44
CA SER A 324 39.59 14.73 -7.87
C SER A 324 39.77 13.44 -8.68
N SER A 325 38.90 12.46 -8.42
CA SER A 325 39.06 11.10 -8.94
C SER A 325 39.01 11.04 -10.47
N ARG A 326 39.81 10.13 -11.05
CA ARG A 326 39.81 9.84 -12.50
C ARG A 326 38.72 8.83 -12.90
N SER A 327 38.05 8.19 -11.94
CA SER A 327 36.92 7.28 -12.21
C SER A 327 35.70 8.09 -12.67
N GLN A 328 35.21 7.84 -13.89
CA GLN A 328 34.02 8.49 -14.44
C GLN A 328 32.75 7.64 -14.29
N ARG A 329 32.90 6.30 -14.31
CA ARG A 329 31.77 5.37 -14.40
C ARG A 329 31.02 5.19 -13.07
N GLU A 330 31.73 5.20 -11.95
CA GLU A 330 31.10 5.05 -10.62
C GLU A 330 30.35 6.32 -10.20
N PRO A 331 30.93 7.54 -10.30
CA PRO A 331 30.18 8.76 -10.02
C PRO A 331 28.97 8.92 -10.93
N GLN A 332 29.05 8.52 -12.20
CA GLN A 332 27.90 8.51 -13.10
C GLN A 332 26.78 7.59 -12.60
N LYS A 333 27.09 6.34 -12.21
CA LYS A 333 26.08 5.38 -11.71
C LYS A 333 25.48 5.78 -10.37
N ILE A 334 26.27 6.37 -9.48
CA ILE A 334 25.79 6.91 -8.21
C ILE A 334 24.94 8.16 -8.46
N GLY A 335 25.32 9.00 -9.43
CA GLY A 335 24.55 10.16 -9.88
C GLY A 335 23.17 9.79 -10.42
N GLU A 336 23.07 8.74 -11.25
CA GLU A 336 21.79 8.19 -11.72
C GLU A 336 20.90 7.73 -10.54
N ARG A 337 21.47 7.06 -9.53
CA ARG A 337 20.73 6.62 -8.32
C ARG A 337 20.32 7.79 -7.43
N ALA A 338 21.19 8.80 -7.27
CA ALA A 338 20.89 10.02 -6.54
C ALA A 338 19.76 10.81 -7.22
N LEU A 339 19.81 10.98 -8.55
CA LEU A 339 18.77 11.65 -9.32
C LEU A 339 17.40 10.97 -9.17
N ARG A 340 17.35 9.63 -9.32
CA ARG A 340 16.13 8.84 -9.06
C ARG A 340 15.62 9.02 -7.63
N SER A 341 16.53 9.05 -6.64
CA SER A 341 16.18 9.26 -5.24
C SER A 341 15.67 10.69 -4.97
N MET A 342 16.16 11.71 -5.68
CA MET A 342 15.64 13.08 -5.61
C MET A 342 14.27 13.22 -6.29
N GLN A 343 14.04 12.51 -7.40
CA GLN A 343 12.72 12.41 -8.03
C GLN A 343 11.70 11.75 -7.09
N LEU A 344 12.08 10.64 -6.44
CA LEU A 344 11.28 9.98 -5.40
C LEU A 344 10.99 10.91 -4.20
N LYS A 345 11.99 11.67 -3.72
CA LYS A 345 11.83 12.67 -2.66
C LYS A 345 10.80 13.75 -3.03
N ARG A 346 10.84 14.25 -4.27
CA ARG A 346 9.88 15.23 -4.81
C ARG A 346 8.47 14.64 -4.87
N ALA A 347 8.34 13.42 -5.36
CA ALA A 347 7.06 12.71 -5.46
C ALA A 347 6.48 12.32 -4.08
N GLN A 348 7.32 12.01 -3.08
CA GLN A 348 6.90 11.68 -1.72
C GLN A 348 6.16 12.84 -1.03
N TYR A 349 6.52 14.10 -1.31
CA TYR A 349 5.78 15.25 -0.80
C TYR A 349 4.33 15.26 -1.33
N SER A 350 4.16 15.11 -2.65
CA SER A 350 2.84 15.02 -3.29
C SER A 350 2.04 13.81 -2.82
N ARG A 351 2.67 12.64 -2.69
CA ARG A 351 2.07 11.41 -2.14
C ARG A 351 1.57 11.60 -0.71
N ARG A 352 2.34 12.27 0.16
CA ARG A 352 1.89 12.58 1.54
C ARG A 352 0.68 13.51 1.56
N LYS A 353 0.62 14.50 0.66
CA LYS A 353 -0.56 15.36 0.51
C LYS A 353 -1.78 14.56 0.03
N GLN A 354 -1.61 13.79 -1.05
CA GLN A 354 -2.64 12.92 -1.62
C GLN A 354 -3.25 12.00 -0.54
N LEU A 355 -2.43 11.30 0.26
CA LEU A 355 -2.91 10.40 1.31
C LEU A 355 -3.76 11.13 2.38
N VAL A 356 -3.45 12.39 2.70
CA VAL A 356 -4.28 13.21 3.60
C VAL A 356 -5.58 13.60 2.92
N ASP A 357 -5.54 14.05 1.67
CA ASP A 357 -6.73 14.46 0.92
C ASP A 357 -7.72 13.28 0.72
N LEU A 358 -7.20 12.08 0.43
CA LEU A 358 -7.98 10.84 0.34
C LEU A 358 -8.57 10.41 1.69
N ALA A 359 -7.80 10.46 2.78
CA ALA A 359 -8.30 10.14 4.12
C ALA A 359 -9.40 11.11 4.58
N LEU A 360 -9.26 12.41 4.28
CA LEU A 360 -10.29 13.42 4.54
C LEU A 360 -11.54 13.19 3.69
N PHE A 361 -11.40 12.71 2.44
CA PHE A 361 -12.56 12.33 1.61
C PHE A 361 -13.26 11.09 2.17
N GLU A 362 -12.49 10.05 2.55
CA GLU A 362 -13.00 8.83 3.20
C GLU A 362 -13.80 9.17 4.47
N GLU A 363 -13.29 10.04 5.34
CA GLU A 363 -14.00 10.47 6.55
C GLU A 363 -15.31 11.20 6.23
N ARG A 364 -15.30 12.14 5.26
CA ARG A 364 -16.51 12.88 4.86
C ARG A 364 -17.58 11.97 4.30
N MET A 365 -17.22 11.07 3.39
CA MET A 365 -18.11 10.05 2.80
C MET A 365 -18.69 9.14 3.88
N ASN A 366 -17.85 8.56 4.74
CA ASN A 366 -18.30 7.65 5.80
C ASN A 366 -19.05 8.34 6.95
N ARG A 367 -19.09 9.67 6.99
CA ARG A 367 -20.01 10.42 7.86
C ARG A 367 -21.42 10.46 7.30
N VAL A 368 -21.56 10.53 5.96
CA VAL A 368 -22.85 10.52 5.25
C VAL A 368 -23.42 9.11 5.20
N GLU A 369 -22.61 8.10 4.87
CA GLU A 369 -23.05 6.70 4.70
C GLU A 369 -23.64 6.00 5.94
N LYS A 370 -23.63 6.60 7.13
CA LYS A 370 -24.12 5.91 8.34
C LYS A 370 -25.65 5.70 8.27
N PRO A 371 -26.16 4.48 8.57
CA PRO A 371 -25.52 3.40 9.31
C PRO A 371 -24.83 2.31 8.47
N SER A 372 -24.75 2.45 7.14
CA SER A 372 -24.16 1.47 6.23
C SER A 372 -22.69 1.14 6.58
N PRO A 373 -22.17 -0.05 6.21
CA PRO A 373 -20.76 -0.39 6.43
C PRO A 373 -19.82 0.62 5.74
N PRO A 374 -18.64 0.93 6.30
CA PRO A 374 -17.77 1.94 5.72
C PRO A 374 -17.24 1.56 4.33
N ILE A 375 -16.96 2.57 3.52
CA ILE A 375 -16.30 2.47 2.21
C ILE A 375 -14.86 2.96 2.38
N ARG A 376 -13.86 2.16 1.96
CA ARG A 376 -12.45 2.59 1.97
C ARG A 376 -12.06 3.31 0.68
N VAL A 377 -11.04 4.16 0.73
CA VAL A 377 -10.51 4.91 -0.42
C VAL A 377 -9.03 4.58 -0.61
N GLU A 378 -8.66 4.04 -1.79
CA GLU A 378 -7.32 3.51 -2.06
C GLU A 378 -6.78 3.98 -3.42
N ASN A 379 -5.66 4.72 -3.45
CA ASN A 379 -4.90 4.96 -4.68
C ASN A 379 -3.47 4.41 -4.53
N ASN A 380 -3.15 3.42 -5.36
CA ASN A 380 -1.83 2.78 -5.44
C ASN A 380 -1.27 2.80 -6.88
N VAL A 381 -1.86 3.63 -7.76
CA VAL A 381 -1.52 3.71 -9.19
C VAL A 381 -0.80 5.01 -9.49
N ASP A 382 -1.36 6.13 -9.05
CA ASP A 382 -0.84 7.48 -9.32
C ASP A 382 -1.03 8.42 -8.12
N LEU A 383 -0.82 9.73 -8.34
CA LEU A 383 -0.93 10.79 -7.33
C LEU A 383 -2.28 11.53 -7.37
N ASP A 384 -3.28 11.02 -8.07
CA ASP A 384 -4.59 11.66 -8.23
C ASP A 384 -5.47 11.57 -6.98
N THR A 385 -6.41 12.52 -6.85
CA THR A 385 -7.35 12.69 -5.74
C THR A 385 -8.78 12.89 -6.25
N ILE A 386 -9.79 12.59 -5.45
CA ILE A 386 -11.18 12.96 -5.78
C ILE A 386 -11.31 14.50 -5.79
N ASP A 387 -12.02 15.05 -6.78
CA ASP A 387 -12.31 16.48 -6.89
C ASP A 387 -12.99 17.00 -5.62
N SER A 388 -12.47 18.09 -5.06
CA SER A 388 -12.99 18.70 -3.83
C SER A 388 -14.36 19.35 -3.99
N SER A 389 -14.80 19.58 -5.23
CA SER A 389 -16.14 20.08 -5.56
C SER A 389 -17.23 19.00 -5.55
N PHE A 390 -16.86 17.72 -5.69
CA PHE A 390 -17.81 16.60 -5.65
C PHE A 390 -18.37 16.41 -4.23
N LYS A 391 -19.70 16.32 -4.13
CA LYS A 391 -20.41 16.19 -2.85
C LYS A 391 -21.07 14.82 -2.73
N TYR A 392 -20.55 14.04 -1.78
CA TYR A 392 -21.14 12.76 -1.44
C TYR A 392 -22.51 12.95 -0.75
N ILE A 393 -23.55 12.32 -1.28
CA ILE A 393 -24.94 12.35 -0.78
C ILE A 393 -25.51 10.93 -0.69
N GLN A 394 -26.61 10.75 0.06
CA GLN A 394 -27.29 9.46 0.20
C GLN A 394 -28.65 9.42 -0.51
N ASP A 395 -29.37 10.54 -0.52
CA ASP A 395 -30.70 10.68 -1.14
C ASP A 395 -30.66 11.60 -2.36
N ASN A 396 -31.52 11.34 -3.34
CA ASN A 396 -31.63 12.14 -4.56
C ASN A 396 -32.06 13.59 -4.27
N ILE A 397 -31.44 14.55 -4.98
CA ILE A 397 -31.82 15.97 -4.93
C ILE A 397 -32.87 16.22 -6.02
N ILE A 398 -34.05 16.70 -5.64
CA ILE A 398 -35.12 17.03 -6.61
C ILE A 398 -34.85 18.41 -7.23
N GLY A 399 -34.50 18.41 -8.51
CA GLY A 399 -34.23 19.62 -9.30
C GLY A 399 -35.48 20.45 -9.61
N LYS A 400 -35.25 21.61 -10.23
CA LYS A 400 -36.33 22.54 -10.61
C LYS A 400 -37.18 21.94 -11.73
N GLY A 401 -38.51 21.96 -11.57
CA GLY A 401 -39.46 21.43 -12.56
C GLY A 401 -39.83 19.96 -12.36
N VAL A 402 -39.06 19.21 -11.57
CA VAL A 402 -39.37 17.82 -11.22
C VAL A 402 -40.46 17.79 -10.13
N PRO A 403 -41.53 16.99 -10.28
CA PRO A 403 -42.57 16.89 -9.26
C PRO A 403 -42.00 16.25 -7.99
N LYS A 404 -42.33 16.84 -6.83
CA LYS A 404 -41.94 16.25 -5.55
C LYS A 404 -42.65 14.91 -5.37
N PRO A 405 -41.96 13.82 -4.99
CA PRO A 405 -42.61 12.54 -4.85
C PRO A 405 -43.61 12.53 -3.68
N GLU A 406 -44.89 12.33 -3.99
CA GLU A 406 -45.94 12.19 -2.98
C GLU A 406 -46.06 10.74 -2.50
N ALA A 407 -46.25 10.55 -1.19
CA ALA A 407 -46.40 9.22 -0.60
C ALA A 407 -47.67 8.53 -1.14
N GLY A 408 -47.49 7.31 -1.64
CA GLY A 408 -48.54 6.52 -2.27
C GLY A 408 -49.76 6.33 -1.38
N LEU A 409 -50.94 6.31 -2.00
CA LEU A 409 -52.23 6.16 -1.30
C LEU A 409 -52.52 4.71 -0.89
N LEU A 410 -51.74 3.74 -1.37
CA LEU A 410 -51.99 2.31 -1.24
C LEU A 410 -50.80 1.59 -0.58
N GLY A 411 -51.14 0.60 0.24
CA GLY A 411 -50.20 -0.33 0.85
C GLY A 411 -50.86 -1.69 1.04
N CYS A 412 -50.05 -2.76 1.10
CA CYS A 412 -50.57 -4.12 1.23
C CYS A 412 -51.02 -4.45 2.67
N LYS A 413 -51.95 -5.40 2.77
CA LYS A 413 -52.43 -6.03 4.02
C LYS A 413 -52.20 -7.53 3.93
N CYS A 414 -50.93 -7.94 3.85
CA CYS A 414 -50.58 -9.33 3.57
C CYS A 414 -50.67 -10.19 4.82
N ILE A 415 -51.44 -11.26 4.75
CA ILE A 415 -51.61 -12.26 5.81
C ILE A 415 -51.36 -13.64 5.19
N ASP A 416 -50.70 -14.54 5.93
CA ASP A 416 -50.49 -15.93 5.52
C ASP A 416 -51.68 -16.84 5.87
N GLU A 417 -51.57 -18.12 5.52
CA GLU A 417 -52.60 -19.15 5.75
C GLU A 417 -52.91 -19.38 7.25
N ASN A 418 -52.02 -18.97 8.15
CA ASN A 418 -52.16 -19.10 9.61
C ASN A 418 -52.62 -17.80 10.29
N GLY A 419 -52.92 -16.74 9.52
CA GLY A 419 -53.31 -15.45 10.07
C GLY A 419 -52.15 -14.52 10.46
N VAL A 420 -50.90 -14.84 10.08
CA VAL A 420 -49.71 -14.05 10.42
C VAL A 420 -49.41 -13.04 9.33
N GLU A 421 -49.10 -11.78 9.68
CA GLU A 421 -48.77 -10.74 8.70
C GLU A 421 -47.42 -11.02 8.01
N VAL A 422 -47.46 -11.41 6.73
CA VAL A 422 -46.27 -11.86 5.97
C VAL A 422 -46.37 -11.48 4.49
N CYS A 423 -45.39 -10.72 4.00
CA CYS A 423 -45.21 -10.46 2.57
C CYS A 423 -44.35 -11.55 1.92
N ALA A 424 -44.94 -12.33 1.01
CA ALA A 424 -44.28 -13.45 0.33
C ALA A 424 -44.77 -13.57 -1.12
N ALA A 425 -44.06 -14.36 -1.93
CA ALA A 425 -44.41 -14.58 -3.34
C ALA A 425 -45.82 -15.21 -3.55
N SER A 426 -46.38 -15.86 -2.53
CA SER A 426 -47.75 -16.40 -2.53
C SER A 426 -48.83 -15.36 -2.20
N THR A 427 -48.50 -14.27 -1.49
CA THR A 427 -49.49 -13.27 -1.06
C THR A 427 -49.70 -12.18 -2.11
N LYS A 428 -50.83 -11.45 -2.02
CA LYS A 428 -51.15 -10.29 -2.87
C LYS A 428 -50.41 -9.03 -2.38
N CYS A 429 -49.07 -9.13 -2.34
CA CYS A 429 -48.16 -8.05 -1.93
C CYS A 429 -48.02 -6.96 -3.01
N CYS A 430 -47.33 -5.87 -2.70
CA CYS A 430 -47.17 -4.69 -3.58
C CYS A 430 -46.81 -5.04 -5.03
N ALA A 431 -45.79 -5.87 -5.25
CA ALA A 431 -45.44 -6.36 -6.58
C ALA A 431 -46.63 -6.99 -7.32
N ARG A 432 -47.36 -7.91 -6.69
CA ARG A 432 -48.56 -8.52 -7.29
C ARG A 432 -49.71 -7.53 -7.54
N MET A 433 -49.84 -6.48 -6.73
CA MET A 433 -50.82 -5.41 -6.97
C MET A 433 -50.43 -4.52 -8.15
N ALA A 434 -49.13 -4.38 -8.43
CA ALA A 434 -48.59 -3.70 -9.61
C ALA A 434 -48.52 -4.59 -10.86
N GLY A 435 -48.96 -5.86 -10.78
CA GLY A 435 -48.89 -6.84 -11.88
C GLY A 435 -47.54 -7.59 -11.98
N GLU A 436 -46.59 -7.30 -11.10
CA GLU A 436 -45.21 -7.80 -11.14
C GLU A 436 -44.94 -9.01 -10.25
N LEU A 437 -43.80 -9.66 -10.50
CA LEU A 437 -43.30 -10.75 -9.68
C LEU A 437 -42.68 -10.25 -8.37
N PHE A 438 -42.87 -11.02 -7.29
CA PHE A 438 -42.25 -10.73 -5.99
C PHE A 438 -40.72 -10.82 -6.10
N ALA A 439 -40.04 -9.68 -5.90
CA ALA A 439 -38.65 -9.50 -6.29
C ALA A 439 -37.66 -10.40 -5.54
N TYR A 440 -37.85 -10.65 -4.25
CA TYR A 440 -36.83 -11.23 -3.37
C TYR A 440 -37.11 -12.67 -2.92
N GLU A 441 -36.05 -13.46 -2.76
CA GLU A 441 -36.11 -14.75 -2.08
C GLU A 441 -36.16 -14.56 -0.55
N ARG A 442 -37.22 -15.02 0.12
CA ARG A 442 -37.47 -14.77 1.55
C ARG A 442 -36.30 -15.14 2.48
N SER A 443 -35.61 -16.24 2.21
CA SER A 443 -34.55 -16.77 3.08
C SER A 443 -33.20 -16.08 2.89
N THR A 444 -32.89 -15.59 1.69
CA THR A 444 -31.58 -15.01 1.35
C THR A 444 -31.61 -13.52 1.06
N ARG A 445 -32.81 -12.94 0.91
CA ARG A 445 -33.09 -11.58 0.42
C ARG A 445 -32.47 -11.27 -0.96
N ARG A 446 -32.14 -12.29 -1.75
CA ARG A 446 -31.57 -12.11 -3.11
C ARG A 446 -32.65 -11.89 -4.15
N LEU A 447 -32.36 -11.07 -5.15
CA LEU A 447 -33.21 -10.78 -6.29
C LEU A 447 -33.44 -12.03 -7.15
N ARG A 448 -34.70 -12.23 -7.56
CA ARG A 448 -35.16 -13.33 -8.42
C ARG A 448 -35.54 -12.87 -9.82
N LEU A 449 -35.72 -11.57 -10.02
CA LEU A 449 -36.04 -10.97 -11.32
C LEU A 449 -34.87 -11.11 -12.30
N ARG A 450 -35.19 -11.16 -13.59
CA ARG A 450 -34.22 -11.00 -14.67
C ARG A 450 -34.10 -9.52 -15.03
N PRO A 451 -32.97 -9.05 -15.57
CA PRO A 451 -32.86 -7.70 -16.13
C PRO A 451 -34.05 -7.37 -17.03
N GLY A 452 -34.57 -6.15 -16.92
CA GLY A 452 -35.83 -5.72 -17.55
C GLY A 452 -37.09 -5.91 -16.71
N GLY A 453 -37.03 -6.55 -15.53
CA GLY A 453 -38.16 -6.61 -14.59
C GLY A 453 -38.19 -5.45 -13.59
N ALA A 454 -39.38 -5.12 -13.06
CA ALA A 454 -39.58 -4.05 -12.09
C ALA A 454 -39.66 -4.52 -10.63
N ILE A 455 -39.12 -3.71 -9.71
CA ILE A 455 -39.20 -3.94 -8.26
C ILE A 455 -40.26 -3.03 -7.64
N PHE A 456 -41.16 -3.60 -6.84
CA PHE A 456 -42.15 -2.86 -6.05
C PHE A 456 -42.08 -3.31 -4.59
N GLU A 457 -41.41 -2.50 -3.76
CA GLU A 457 -41.25 -2.76 -2.33
C GLU A 457 -42.53 -2.47 -1.52
N CYS A 458 -42.53 -2.85 -0.25
CA CYS A 458 -43.51 -2.36 0.71
C CYS A 458 -43.13 -0.96 1.20
N ASN A 459 -44.14 -0.13 1.48
CA ASN A 459 -44.03 1.29 1.81
C ASN A 459 -44.63 1.60 3.19
N SER A 460 -44.64 2.87 3.58
CA SER A 460 -45.20 3.39 4.85
C SER A 460 -46.69 3.09 5.07
N ARG A 461 -47.45 2.76 4.01
CA ARG A 461 -48.88 2.42 4.07
C ARG A 461 -49.16 0.92 4.22
N CYS A 462 -48.14 0.07 4.08
CA CYS A 462 -48.29 -1.38 4.24
C CYS A 462 -48.39 -1.75 5.72
N SER A 463 -49.21 -2.75 6.08
CA SER A 463 -49.30 -3.20 7.48
C SER A 463 -48.05 -3.96 7.96
N CYS A 464 -47.27 -4.53 7.03
CA CYS A 464 -46.05 -5.26 7.35
C CYS A 464 -44.95 -4.36 7.95
N ASP A 465 -44.27 -4.92 8.96
CA ASP A 465 -43.19 -4.27 9.72
C ASP A 465 -41.94 -3.91 8.87
N SER A 466 -40.95 -3.32 9.53
CA SER A 466 -39.66 -2.98 8.90
C SER A 466 -38.79 -4.19 8.54
N ASN A 467 -39.05 -5.39 9.10
CA ASN A 467 -38.28 -6.61 8.80
C ASN A 467 -38.83 -7.41 7.61
N CYS A 468 -39.99 -6.99 7.07
CA CYS A 468 -40.63 -7.51 5.88
C CYS A 468 -39.62 -7.87 4.76
N SER A 469 -39.72 -9.08 4.20
CA SER A 469 -38.86 -9.53 3.10
C SER A 469 -39.07 -8.81 1.76
N ASN A 470 -40.02 -7.88 1.70
CA ASN A 470 -40.23 -6.94 0.58
C ASN A 470 -39.80 -5.50 0.93
N ARG A 471 -38.91 -5.36 1.93
CA ARG A 471 -38.18 -4.14 2.28
C ARG A 471 -36.69 -4.49 2.30
N LEU A 472 -35.94 -4.03 1.30
CA LEU A 472 -34.52 -4.33 1.12
C LEU A 472 -33.74 -3.09 0.69
N VAL A 473 -34.17 -2.43 -0.39
CA VAL A 473 -33.55 -1.20 -0.90
C VAL A 473 -33.63 -0.11 0.15
N GLN A 474 -34.80 0.09 0.77
CA GLN A 474 -35.04 1.08 1.83
C GLN A 474 -34.22 0.89 3.13
N HIS A 475 -33.42 -0.18 3.24
CA HIS A 475 -32.46 -0.35 4.34
C HIS A 475 -31.06 0.19 4.01
N GLY A 476 -30.84 0.66 2.78
CA GLY A 476 -29.53 1.10 2.30
C GLY A 476 -28.53 -0.05 2.16
N ARG A 477 -27.32 0.30 1.72
CA ARG A 477 -26.25 -0.64 1.41
C ARG A 477 -25.80 -1.44 2.64
N GLN A 478 -25.83 -2.77 2.53
CA GLN A 478 -25.41 -3.69 3.59
C GLN A 478 -24.01 -4.30 3.36
N ILE A 479 -23.34 -3.97 2.25
CA ILE A 479 -22.05 -4.56 1.86
C ILE A 479 -20.90 -3.55 1.94
N PRO A 480 -19.72 -3.91 2.46
CA PRO A 480 -18.54 -3.04 2.44
C PRO A 480 -17.94 -2.96 1.03
N LEU A 481 -17.52 -1.76 0.63
CA LEU A 481 -16.96 -1.46 -0.69
C LEU A 481 -15.61 -0.76 -0.56
N VAL A 482 -14.84 -0.75 -1.64
CA VAL A 482 -13.60 0.04 -1.76
C VAL A 482 -13.67 0.87 -3.03
N LEU A 483 -13.61 2.20 -2.88
CA LEU A 483 -13.30 3.14 -3.94
C LEU A 483 -11.80 3.06 -4.21
N PHE A 484 -11.40 2.76 -5.45
CA PHE A 484 -9.99 2.58 -5.80
C PHE A 484 -9.62 3.24 -7.13
N LYS A 485 -8.36 3.61 -7.29
CA LYS A 485 -7.84 4.08 -8.58
C LYS A 485 -7.53 2.89 -9.50
N THR A 486 -8.10 2.89 -10.70
CA THR A 486 -7.90 1.85 -11.72
C THR A 486 -6.53 1.98 -12.40
N SER A 487 -5.93 0.87 -12.83
CA SER A 487 -4.62 0.85 -13.49
C SER A 487 -4.67 0.86 -15.02
N ASN A 488 -5.86 0.72 -15.63
CA ASN A 488 -6.10 0.76 -17.07
C ASN A 488 -6.38 2.19 -17.61
N GLY A 489 -6.41 3.19 -16.73
CA GLY A 489 -6.73 4.57 -17.06
C GLY A 489 -8.24 4.88 -17.16
N SER A 490 -9.12 4.00 -16.66
CA SER A 490 -10.55 4.29 -16.51
C SER A 490 -10.86 5.30 -15.38
N GLY A 491 -9.86 5.77 -14.65
CA GLY A 491 -10.03 6.72 -13.56
C GLY A 491 -10.26 6.02 -12.22
N TRP A 492 -11.28 6.46 -11.49
CA TRP A 492 -11.70 5.83 -10.23
C TRP A 492 -12.68 4.68 -10.52
N GLY A 493 -12.71 3.68 -9.65
CA GLY A 493 -13.54 2.47 -9.76
C GLY A 493 -14.02 2.01 -8.39
N VAL A 494 -15.05 1.16 -8.35
CA VAL A 494 -15.54 0.54 -7.10
C VAL A 494 -15.29 -0.96 -7.14
N ARG A 495 -14.83 -1.55 -6.04
CA ARG A 495 -14.66 -3.00 -5.92
C ARG A 495 -15.30 -3.55 -4.65
N ALA A 496 -15.73 -4.80 -4.70
CA ALA A 496 -16.32 -5.49 -3.56
C ALA A 496 -15.26 -5.78 -2.49
N ALA A 497 -15.45 -5.34 -1.23
CA ALA A 497 -14.50 -5.66 -0.16
C ALA A 497 -14.61 -7.11 0.33
N THR A 498 -15.76 -7.74 0.10
CA THR A 498 -16.08 -9.14 0.42
C THR A 498 -16.64 -9.84 -0.82
N ALA A 499 -16.59 -11.18 -0.87
CA ALA A 499 -17.24 -11.92 -1.95
C ALA A 499 -18.77 -11.74 -1.88
N LEU A 500 -19.39 -11.49 -3.03
CA LEU A 500 -20.84 -11.30 -3.18
C LEU A 500 -21.45 -12.48 -3.94
N ARG A 501 -22.70 -12.81 -3.64
CA ARG A 501 -23.49 -13.83 -4.36
C ARG A 501 -24.35 -13.16 -5.42
N LYS A 502 -24.77 -13.93 -6.43
CA LYS A 502 -25.76 -13.49 -7.42
C LYS A 502 -27.07 -13.04 -6.76
N GLY A 503 -27.60 -11.90 -7.20
CA GLY A 503 -28.84 -11.30 -6.73
C GLY A 503 -28.71 -10.50 -5.44
N GLU A 504 -27.50 -10.18 -4.98
CA GLU A 504 -27.31 -9.31 -3.80
C GLU A 504 -27.43 -7.83 -4.19
N PHE A 505 -28.06 -7.03 -3.32
CA PHE A 505 -28.20 -5.59 -3.46
C PHE A 505 -26.87 -4.89 -3.16
N VAL A 506 -26.48 -3.94 -4.02
CA VAL A 506 -25.21 -3.21 -3.91
C VAL A 506 -25.43 -1.79 -3.41
N CYS A 507 -26.10 -0.96 -4.20
CA CYS A 507 -26.44 0.44 -3.87
C CYS A 507 -27.50 0.96 -4.85
N GLU A 508 -28.01 2.16 -4.59
CA GLU A 508 -28.83 2.93 -5.53
C GLU A 508 -27.93 3.84 -6.38
N TYR A 509 -28.36 4.20 -7.60
CA TYR A 509 -27.75 5.29 -8.36
C TYR A 509 -28.35 6.62 -7.89
N ILE A 510 -27.52 7.49 -7.32
CA ILE A 510 -27.97 8.72 -6.65
C ILE A 510 -27.31 9.95 -7.28
N GLY A 511 -28.10 11.02 -7.46
CA GLY A 511 -27.65 12.32 -7.97
C GLY A 511 -28.71 13.41 -7.85
N GLU A 512 -28.63 14.43 -8.70
CA GLU A 512 -29.70 15.43 -8.89
C GLU A 512 -30.68 14.92 -9.96
N ILE A 513 -31.96 14.75 -9.62
CA ILE A 513 -33.00 14.46 -10.60
C ILE A 513 -33.38 15.76 -11.29
N ILE A 514 -33.16 15.84 -12.59
CA ILE A 514 -33.43 17.00 -13.46
C ILE A 514 -34.40 16.60 -14.57
N THR A 515 -34.99 17.59 -15.25
CA THR A 515 -35.75 17.34 -16.48
C THR A 515 -34.82 17.02 -17.64
N SER A 516 -35.29 16.26 -18.63
CA SER A 516 -34.49 15.91 -19.80
C SER A 516 -34.03 17.13 -20.62
N ASP A 517 -34.79 18.24 -20.60
CA ASP A 517 -34.35 19.52 -21.18
C ASP A 517 -33.08 20.07 -20.50
N GLU A 518 -33.06 20.11 -19.17
CA GLU A 518 -31.89 20.53 -18.38
C GLU A 518 -30.72 19.55 -18.58
N ALA A 519 -30.99 18.24 -18.67
CA ALA A 519 -29.98 17.23 -18.98
C ALA A 519 -29.36 17.44 -20.36
N ASN A 520 -30.17 17.76 -21.38
CA ASN A 520 -29.73 18.09 -22.73
C ASN A 520 -28.92 19.40 -22.81
N GLU A 521 -29.21 20.38 -21.95
CA GLU A 521 -28.40 21.60 -21.82
C GLU A 521 -27.05 21.33 -21.13
N ARG A 522 -27.04 20.54 -20.04
CA ARG A 522 -25.81 20.16 -19.34
C ARG A 522 -24.93 19.22 -20.16
N GLY A 523 -25.53 18.26 -20.87
CA GLY A 523 -24.86 17.24 -21.69
C GLY A 523 -23.89 17.85 -22.69
N LYS A 524 -24.30 18.90 -23.40
CA LYS A 524 -23.44 19.66 -24.33
C LYS A 524 -22.12 20.14 -23.69
N ALA A 525 -22.15 20.54 -22.42
CA ALA A 525 -20.97 20.99 -21.67
C ALA A 525 -20.20 19.85 -20.97
N TYR A 526 -20.72 18.63 -21.03
CA TYR A 526 -20.17 17.38 -20.48
C TYR A 526 -19.52 16.52 -21.57
N ASP A 527 -20.06 16.51 -22.79
CA ASP A 527 -19.50 15.88 -23.99
C ASP A 527 -18.11 16.42 -24.31
N ASP A 528 -17.95 17.75 -24.30
CA ASP A 528 -16.67 18.47 -24.41
C ASP A 528 -15.61 18.03 -23.37
N LYS A 529 -16.04 17.35 -22.30
CA LYS A 529 -15.22 16.91 -21.17
C LYS A 529 -15.24 15.39 -20.96
N GLY A 530 -15.92 14.63 -21.82
CA GLY A 530 -16.09 13.18 -21.71
C GLY A 530 -16.72 12.71 -20.38
N ARG A 531 -17.67 13.47 -19.83
CA ARG A 531 -18.34 13.14 -18.55
C ARG A 531 -19.63 12.34 -18.78
N THR A 532 -19.77 11.21 -18.09
CA THR A 532 -20.76 10.17 -18.41
C THR A 532 -21.69 9.88 -17.22
N TYR A 533 -22.11 10.94 -16.52
CA TYR A 533 -22.82 10.87 -15.23
C TYR A 533 -24.33 11.15 -15.31
N LEU A 534 -24.87 11.28 -16.53
CA LEU A 534 -26.30 11.38 -16.79
C LEU A 534 -26.88 9.98 -16.93
N PHE A 535 -27.96 9.67 -16.21
CA PHE A 535 -28.67 8.40 -16.29
C PHE A 535 -30.17 8.67 -16.46
N ASP A 536 -30.71 8.38 -17.64
CA ASP A 536 -32.11 8.60 -17.97
C ASP A 536 -33.07 7.64 -17.25
N LEU A 537 -34.23 8.16 -16.84
CA LEU A 537 -35.28 7.39 -16.16
C LEU A 537 -36.27 6.79 -17.18
N ASP A 538 -35.71 6.08 -18.16
CA ASP A 538 -36.35 5.54 -19.37
C ASP A 538 -37.20 4.27 -19.18
N TYR A 539 -37.41 3.81 -17.94
CA TYR A 539 -37.96 2.47 -17.74
C TYR A 539 -39.40 2.33 -18.23
N ASN A 540 -39.58 1.51 -19.26
CA ASN A 540 -40.87 1.06 -19.78
C ASN A 540 -41.71 2.17 -20.44
N THR A 541 -41.08 3.29 -20.82
CA THR A 541 -41.66 4.30 -21.69
C THR A 541 -41.29 4.00 -23.15
N ALA A 542 -42.28 3.86 -24.03
CA ALA A 542 -42.07 3.81 -25.49
C ALA A 542 -41.83 5.22 -26.08
N GLN A 543 -41.29 6.12 -25.26
CA GLN A 543 -41.17 7.57 -25.42
C GLN A 543 -39.94 8.03 -24.64
N ASP A 544 -39.41 9.19 -25.03
CA ASP A 544 -38.29 9.85 -24.36
C ASP A 544 -38.50 9.94 -22.84
N SER A 545 -37.42 9.80 -22.06
CA SER A 545 -37.46 10.01 -20.61
C SER A 545 -37.93 11.42 -20.28
N GLU A 546 -38.77 11.58 -19.25
CA GLU A 546 -39.13 12.92 -18.73
C GLU A 546 -38.04 13.50 -17.81
N TYR A 547 -37.26 12.63 -17.17
CA TYR A 547 -36.29 12.97 -16.14
C TYR A 547 -35.00 12.15 -16.26
N THR A 548 -33.91 12.74 -15.77
CA THR A 548 -32.55 12.18 -15.78
C THR A 548 -31.92 12.38 -14.40
N ILE A 549 -31.12 11.42 -13.92
CA ILE A 549 -30.25 11.60 -12.74
C ILE A 549 -28.88 12.11 -13.20
N ASP A 550 -28.51 13.31 -12.78
CA ASP A 550 -27.17 13.88 -12.94
C ASP A 550 -26.33 13.63 -11.69
N ALA A 551 -25.37 12.70 -11.79
CA ALA A 551 -24.44 12.39 -10.72
C ALA A 551 -23.12 13.20 -10.79
N ALA A 552 -22.98 14.19 -11.68
CA ALA A 552 -21.67 14.82 -11.98
C ALA A 552 -21.07 15.64 -10.83
N ASN A 553 -21.92 16.27 -10.00
CA ASN A 553 -21.49 17.13 -8.88
C ASN A 553 -21.96 16.61 -7.51
N TYR A 554 -23.05 15.86 -7.50
CA TYR A 554 -23.67 15.28 -6.32
C TYR A 554 -23.92 13.81 -6.63
N GLY A 555 -23.47 12.89 -5.77
CA GLY A 555 -23.81 11.47 -5.92
C GLY A 555 -23.33 10.63 -4.76
N ASN A 556 -23.62 9.33 -4.79
CA ASN A 556 -23.08 8.35 -3.83
C ASN A 556 -21.95 7.53 -4.47
N ILE A 557 -21.63 6.36 -3.93
CA ILE A 557 -20.61 5.45 -4.45
C ILE A 557 -20.87 4.97 -5.90
N SER A 558 -22.12 5.02 -6.40
CA SER A 558 -22.48 4.63 -7.77
C SER A 558 -21.81 5.47 -8.84
N HIS A 559 -21.51 6.74 -8.54
CA HIS A 559 -20.81 7.67 -9.42
C HIS A 559 -19.47 7.11 -9.93
N PHE A 560 -18.84 6.24 -9.14
CA PHE A 560 -17.53 5.65 -9.42
C PHE A 560 -17.61 4.22 -9.99
N ILE A 561 -18.80 3.68 -10.29
CA ILE A 561 -18.94 2.32 -10.85
C ILE A 561 -18.72 2.39 -12.37
N ASN A 562 -17.69 1.71 -12.86
CA ASN A 562 -17.27 1.77 -14.26
C ASN A 562 -18.13 0.95 -15.22
N HIS A 563 -18.00 1.26 -16.50
CA HIS A 563 -18.55 0.49 -17.62
C HIS A 563 -17.89 -0.88 -17.80
N SER A 564 -18.67 -1.89 -18.15
CA SER A 564 -18.17 -3.12 -18.78
C SER A 564 -19.13 -3.67 -19.84
N CYS A 565 -18.58 -4.20 -20.94
CA CYS A 565 -19.34 -4.96 -21.94
C CYS A 565 -19.62 -6.42 -21.49
N ASP A 566 -18.97 -6.90 -20.43
CA ASP A 566 -19.37 -8.07 -19.65
C ASP A 566 -19.54 -7.62 -18.18
N PRO A 567 -20.68 -7.01 -17.82
CA PRO A 567 -20.90 -6.44 -16.51
C PRO A 567 -21.21 -7.50 -15.44
N ASN A 568 -20.89 -7.20 -14.19
CA ASN A 568 -21.29 -8.03 -13.04
C ASN A 568 -22.46 -7.46 -12.23
N LEU A 569 -22.89 -6.23 -12.53
CA LEU A 569 -24.11 -5.59 -12.02
C LEU A 569 -25.14 -5.36 -13.12
N ALA A 570 -26.41 -5.30 -12.73
CA ALA A 570 -27.49 -4.75 -13.56
C ALA A 570 -28.35 -3.77 -12.75
N VAL A 571 -28.93 -2.81 -13.48
CA VAL A 571 -29.83 -1.79 -12.95
C VAL A 571 -31.27 -2.23 -13.08
N PHE A 572 -32.00 -2.17 -11.97
CA PHE A 572 -33.44 -2.40 -11.89
C PHE A 572 -34.12 -1.10 -11.45
N PRO A 573 -35.32 -0.77 -11.96
CA PRO A 573 -36.14 0.27 -11.36
C PRO A 573 -36.80 -0.28 -10.09
N CYS A 574 -37.00 0.59 -9.11
CA CYS A 574 -37.62 0.25 -7.84
C CYS A 574 -38.58 1.34 -7.39
N TRP A 575 -39.81 0.97 -7.05
CA TRP A 575 -40.79 1.85 -6.42
C TRP A 575 -41.03 1.44 -4.98
N ILE A 576 -41.09 2.45 -4.10
CA ILE A 576 -41.24 2.29 -2.65
C ILE A 576 -42.39 3.20 -2.19
N GLU A 577 -42.09 4.41 -1.73
CA GLU A 577 -43.10 5.33 -1.20
C GLU A 577 -44.00 5.92 -2.28
N HIS A 578 -43.42 6.46 -3.36
CA HIS A 578 -44.16 6.94 -4.52
C HIS A 578 -44.24 5.88 -5.61
N LEU A 579 -45.35 5.87 -6.34
CA LEU A 579 -45.60 4.97 -7.48
C LEU A 579 -45.63 5.72 -8.82
N ASN A 580 -45.00 6.91 -8.89
CA ASN A 580 -44.83 7.62 -10.15
C ASN A 580 -43.83 6.85 -11.03
N VAL A 581 -44.30 6.29 -12.15
CA VAL A 581 -43.50 5.45 -13.06
C VAL A 581 -42.33 6.23 -13.68
N ALA A 582 -42.46 7.54 -13.89
CA ALA A 582 -41.39 8.39 -14.41
C ALA A 582 -40.27 8.68 -13.39
N LEU A 583 -40.46 8.33 -12.11
CA LEU A 583 -39.48 8.52 -11.04
C LEU A 583 -39.22 7.19 -10.28
N PRO A 584 -38.58 6.19 -10.90
CA PRO A 584 -38.07 5.02 -10.19
C PRO A 584 -36.79 5.35 -9.40
N HIS A 585 -36.55 4.62 -8.32
CA HIS A 585 -35.20 4.44 -7.80
C HIS A 585 -34.43 3.52 -8.75
N LEU A 586 -33.22 3.89 -9.17
CA LEU A 586 -32.35 3.01 -9.94
C LEU A 586 -31.45 2.22 -8.98
N VAL A 587 -31.54 0.88 -9.00
CA VAL A 587 -30.89 0.04 -7.99
C VAL A 587 -30.03 -1.07 -8.60
N PHE A 588 -28.81 -1.22 -8.08
CA PHE A 588 -27.83 -2.20 -8.56
C PHE A 588 -27.96 -3.54 -7.83
N PHE A 589 -28.06 -4.61 -8.62
CA PHE A 589 -28.00 -5.99 -8.15
C PHE A 589 -26.95 -6.79 -8.92
N THR A 590 -26.32 -7.76 -8.24
CA THR A 590 -25.28 -8.61 -8.85
C THR A 590 -25.88 -9.65 -9.82
N LEU A 591 -25.36 -9.70 -11.06
CA LEU A 591 -25.78 -10.65 -12.10
C LEU A 591 -25.24 -12.07 -11.88
N ARG A 592 -24.08 -12.17 -11.22
CA ARG A 592 -23.31 -13.39 -10.94
C ARG A 592 -22.62 -13.28 -9.58
N PRO A 593 -22.02 -14.36 -9.03
CA PRO A 593 -21.10 -14.23 -7.92
C PRO A 593 -19.90 -13.34 -8.29
N ILE A 594 -19.44 -12.55 -7.31
CA ILE A 594 -18.34 -11.58 -7.44
C ILE A 594 -17.30 -11.90 -6.35
N LYS A 595 -16.02 -11.93 -6.70
CA LYS A 595 -14.93 -12.23 -5.75
C LYS A 595 -14.60 -11.00 -4.89
N ALA A 596 -14.07 -11.22 -3.70
CA ALA A 596 -13.49 -10.13 -2.91
C ALA A 596 -12.32 -9.49 -3.69
N GLY A 597 -12.33 -8.16 -3.81
CA GLY A 597 -11.36 -7.38 -4.59
C GLY A 597 -11.69 -7.22 -6.07
N GLU A 598 -12.76 -7.86 -6.58
CA GLU A 598 -13.22 -7.71 -7.97
C GLU A 598 -13.94 -6.37 -8.18
N GLU A 599 -13.63 -5.69 -9.28
CA GLU A 599 -14.27 -4.43 -9.68
C GLU A 599 -15.74 -4.65 -10.01
N LEU A 600 -16.57 -3.70 -9.60
CA LEU A 600 -18.00 -3.65 -9.89
C LEU A 600 -18.22 -2.83 -11.15
N SER A 601 -19.03 -3.36 -12.08
CA SER A 601 -19.31 -2.72 -13.35
C SER A 601 -20.69 -3.04 -13.89
N PHE A 602 -21.29 -2.07 -14.58
CA PHE A 602 -22.55 -2.22 -15.31
C PHE A 602 -22.38 -1.82 -16.79
N ASP A 603 -23.32 -2.17 -17.65
CA ASP A 603 -23.34 -1.64 -19.01
C ASP A 603 -23.99 -0.25 -19.01
N TYR A 604 -23.31 0.74 -19.59
CA TYR A 604 -23.83 2.11 -19.73
C TYR A 604 -24.84 2.23 -20.88
N ILE A 605 -24.85 1.28 -21.82
CA ILE A 605 -25.78 1.23 -22.94
C ILE A 605 -26.79 0.11 -22.64
N ARG A 606 -28.10 0.43 -22.63
CA ARG A 606 -29.16 -0.58 -22.52
C ARG A 606 -29.41 -1.27 -23.88
N ALA A 607 -29.90 -2.51 -23.81
CA ALA A 607 -29.95 -3.45 -24.93
C ALA A 607 -31.16 -3.29 -25.87
N ASP A 608 -31.95 -2.22 -25.71
CA ASP A 608 -33.05 -1.82 -26.61
C ASP A 608 -32.55 -1.01 -27.82
N ASN A 609 -31.33 -0.45 -27.77
CA ASN A 609 -30.72 0.29 -28.87
C ASN A 609 -29.84 -0.57 -29.81
N GLU A 610 -30.14 -1.86 -30.01
CA GLU A 610 -29.44 -2.67 -31.03
C GLU A 610 -29.76 -2.24 -32.48
N ASP A 611 -30.87 -1.52 -32.70
CA ASP A 611 -31.33 -1.07 -34.03
C ASP A 611 -30.98 0.40 -34.39
N LEU A 612 -30.26 1.14 -33.54
CA LEU A 612 -29.77 2.49 -33.89
C LEU A 612 -28.36 2.44 -34.49
N PRO A 613 -28.16 2.84 -35.77
CA PRO A 613 -26.83 2.94 -36.34
C PRO A 613 -25.97 3.97 -35.59
N TYR A 614 -24.70 3.63 -35.40
CA TYR A 614 -23.65 4.42 -34.72
C TYR A 614 -23.25 5.73 -35.45
N GLU A 615 -24.14 6.27 -36.26
CA GLU A 615 -23.92 7.38 -37.20
C GLU A 615 -24.56 8.70 -36.73
N ASN A 616 -25.43 8.66 -35.72
CA ASN A 616 -26.18 9.83 -35.22
C ASN A 616 -25.78 10.31 -33.81
N LEU A 617 -24.77 9.72 -33.17
CA LEU A 617 -24.09 10.45 -32.09
C LEU A 617 -23.40 11.68 -32.71
N SER A 618 -23.39 12.77 -31.96
CA SER A 618 -22.79 14.04 -32.37
C SER A 618 -21.31 13.87 -32.74
N THR A 619 -20.71 14.89 -33.37
CA THR A 619 -19.27 14.95 -33.68
C THR A 619 -18.36 14.98 -32.43
N ALA A 620 -18.88 14.62 -31.26
CA ALA A 620 -18.16 14.44 -30.01
C ALA A 620 -17.09 13.35 -30.10
N VAL A 621 -16.11 13.44 -29.20
CA VAL A 621 -14.96 12.54 -29.15
C VAL A 621 -15.40 11.16 -28.68
N ARG A 622 -15.38 10.16 -29.56
CA ARG A 622 -15.63 8.75 -29.22
C ARG A 622 -14.69 8.31 -28.09
N VAL A 623 -15.26 8.00 -26.92
CA VAL A 623 -14.47 7.58 -25.75
C VAL A 623 -14.17 6.08 -25.83
N GLU A 624 -12.89 5.73 -25.78
CA GLU A 624 -12.40 4.35 -25.87
C GLU A 624 -12.83 3.51 -24.66
N CYS A 625 -13.43 2.34 -24.90
CA CYS A 625 -13.80 1.40 -23.83
C CYS A 625 -12.62 0.51 -23.43
N ARG A 626 -12.23 0.60 -22.16
CA ARG A 626 -11.07 -0.11 -21.56
C ARG A 626 -11.46 -1.18 -20.53
N CYS A 627 -12.67 -1.70 -20.59
CA CYS A 627 -13.19 -2.71 -19.63
C CYS A 627 -12.43 -4.05 -19.63
N GLY A 628 -11.66 -4.35 -20.69
CA GLY A 628 -10.84 -5.57 -20.77
C GLY A 628 -11.61 -6.86 -21.08
N ALA A 629 -12.93 -6.80 -21.28
CA ALA A 629 -13.74 -7.97 -21.64
C ALA A 629 -13.45 -8.47 -23.07
N ASP A 630 -13.54 -9.78 -23.29
CA ASP A 630 -13.29 -10.41 -24.60
C ASP A 630 -14.29 -9.92 -25.67
N ASN A 631 -15.54 -9.65 -25.28
CA ASN A 631 -16.62 -9.12 -26.10
C ASN A 631 -16.67 -7.57 -26.13
N CYS A 632 -15.60 -6.87 -25.74
CA CYS A 632 -15.59 -5.41 -25.63
C CYS A 632 -15.86 -4.68 -26.96
N ARG A 633 -16.88 -3.82 -26.96
CA ARG A 633 -17.31 -2.95 -28.08
C ARG A 633 -16.29 -1.89 -28.52
N LYS A 634 -15.17 -1.72 -27.80
CA LYS A 634 -14.08 -0.74 -28.01
C LYS A 634 -14.44 0.74 -27.83
N VAL A 635 -15.72 1.07 -27.77
CA VAL A 635 -16.26 2.42 -27.51
C VAL A 635 -17.28 2.36 -26.36
N LEU A 636 -17.39 3.43 -25.58
CA LEU A 636 -18.31 3.53 -24.43
C LEU A 636 -19.71 3.99 -24.82
N PHE A 637 -19.80 4.86 -25.83
CA PHE A 637 -20.99 5.53 -26.38
C PHE A 637 -20.78 5.77 -27.88
#